data_AF-A0A367K8M7-F1
#
_entry.id   AF-A0A367K8M7-F1
#
_cell.length_a   1.000
_cell.length_b   1.000
_cell.length_c   1.000
_cell.angle_alpha   90.00
_cell.angle_beta   90.00
_cell.angle_gamma   90.00
#
_symmetry.space_group_name_H-M   'P 1'
#
loop_
_entity.id
_entity.type
_entity.pdbx_description
1 polymer ?
#
loop_
_entity_poly.entity_id
_entity_poly.type
_entity_poly.pdbx_seq_one_letter_code
_entity_poly.pdbx_strand_id
1 'polypeptide(L)'
;MSTPMETSEELLQSIESNEATENAQNDTDILLEDLNDTQDPMEETKQMEESQKTLEALDQIPDIIEKLGQDNTQYELHIQLIDLLKQADLPEQLEDARWTMHDVYPLSESLWLDWINDIKKEATTEEGEQKLRRLYEEAERDYFSIDIWKSYTEFIMEKFYKSFEAMDEEDEELIEATREDLLKAVSATTFHVKRSQEIWRLYAQFETDVMNKFKKPEQIARVKKIYLDRLDVLHIDCEETFNAYSTYITAWDNANYESNMVEANKIYAATKVAADERDVFEQKLVTDGYALDTFYEYIENEKAAKNKFSLNNIRCLYERAILIYCTDPGLWNDYIMFLIEKARVQSFLEHICRRSVRNCPWSGALWAHLARLIETRGGEPKEINEIFDKALSFQPLLTSIEDLVAVLLAKCDYYRRRIDWDDLDDNAVMDLRVAFEESLAYVDEAFPKSGDPYYRIEKFYAHISTRLGDADKARELWESVVVKRGRDTEAWIQYINFERNLGNYHKCESLFKKAIVKRIDNPTRLIDVWNDMEHEFGTLTTHEDALVRIHQKTKALASEWQAQYAGQEQRKQTKEMKEQEHKRKKGLHRIHQKQKQKEKQASFKKVEGQKELLGIEEDNDQVQTEASSSLKRKASTEDIDQEAVKRTKIQPQGSSRGRAPRPARRGKSIALGPSRMSRDHKPAQETETPATVTAEPKSNDDFRAMLLGKK
;
A
#
# COMPACT_ATOMS: atom_id res chain seq x y z
N MET A 1 27.22 -12.29 -13.56
CA MET A 1 28.18 -11.63 -14.47
C MET A 1 27.35 -10.74 -15.35
N SER A 2 27.54 -9.42 -15.28
CA SER A 2 26.76 -8.48 -16.10
C SER A 2 27.69 -7.89 -17.14
N THR A 3 27.49 -8.27 -18.40
CA THR A 3 27.81 -7.42 -19.53
C THR A 3 26.85 -6.23 -19.51
N PRO A 4 27.30 -4.99 -19.79
CA PRO A 4 26.39 -3.91 -20.13
C PRO A 4 25.78 -4.27 -21.49
N MET A 5 24.47 -4.48 -21.54
CA MET A 5 23.76 -4.71 -22.81
C MET A 5 23.51 -3.36 -23.51
N GLU A 6 23.55 -3.35 -24.83
CA GLU A 6 23.80 -2.16 -25.63
C GLU A 6 22.74 -1.04 -25.55
N THR A 7 23.14 0.16 -25.99
CA THR A 7 22.41 1.43 -25.80
C THR A 7 21.35 1.69 -26.86
N SER A 8 20.38 2.55 -26.53
CA SER A 8 19.28 3.01 -27.41
C SER A 8 19.71 3.55 -28.79
N GLU A 9 20.98 3.94 -28.97
CA GLU A 9 21.54 4.26 -30.29
C GLU A 9 21.56 3.07 -31.27
N GLU A 10 21.74 1.83 -30.81
CA GLU A 10 21.74 0.65 -31.70
C GLU A 10 20.32 0.28 -32.15
N LEU A 11 19.34 0.43 -31.26
CA LEU A 11 17.91 0.30 -31.59
C LEU A 11 17.51 1.29 -32.70
N LEU A 12 17.93 2.56 -32.60
CA LEU A 12 17.71 3.58 -33.63
C LEU A 12 18.44 3.25 -34.94
N GLN A 13 19.71 2.81 -34.88
CA GLN A 13 20.46 2.39 -36.08
C GLN A 13 19.85 1.16 -36.77
N SER A 14 19.26 0.23 -36.02
CA SER A 14 18.56 -0.93 -36.60
C SER A 14 17.35 -0.50 -37.43
N ILE A 15 16.57 0.46 -36.93
CA ILE A 15 15.39 1.01 -37.60
C ILE A 15 15.80 1.79 -38.87
N GLU A 16 16.78 2.69 -38.76
CA GLU A 16 17.34 3.43 -39.93
C GLU A 16 17.90 2.48 -41.01
N SER A 17 18.43 1.32 -40.62
CA SER A 17 18.96 0.33 -41.58
C SER A 17 17.87 -0.50 -42.26
N ASN A 18 16.74 -0.77 -41.59
CA ASN A 18 15.60 -1.46 -42.19
C ASN A 18 14.83 -0.57 -43.19
N GLU A 19 14.69 0.74 -42.93
CA GLU A 19 14.16 1.70 -43.90
C GLU A 19 14.98 1.76 -45.21
N ALA A 20 16.29 1.52 -45.12
CA ALA A 20 17.18 1.52 -46.28
C ALA A 20 17.02 0.28 -47.18
N THR A 21 16.56 -0.85 -46.65
CA THR A 21 16.44 -2.11 -47.40
C THR A 21 15.22 -2.19 -48.31
N GLU A 22 14.10 -1.52 -48.00
CA GLU A 22 12.91 -1.54 -48.87
C GLU A 22 13.05 -0.67 -50.14
N ASN A 23 14.04 0.21 -50.23
CA ASN A 23 14.21 1.16 -51.34
C ASN A 23 15.14 0.68 -52.48
N ALA A 24 15.52 -0.60 -52.51
CA ALA A 24 16.48 -1.13 -53.48
C ALA A 24 15.87 -1.93 -54.65
N GLN A 25 15.78 -1.26 -55.80
CA GLN A 25 15.81 -1.83 -57.16
C GLN A 25 14.56 -2.52 -57.73
N ASN A 26 13.71 -1.68 -58.33
CA ASN A 26 13.02 -2.03 -59.58
C ASN A 26 14.02 -2.53 -60.64
N ASP A 27 13.81 -3.73 -61.18
CA ASP A 27 14.25 -4.10 -62.53
C ASP A 27 13.16 -4.94 -63.21
N THR A 28 12.57 -4.37 -64.26
CA THR A 28 11.52 -5.00 -65.08
C THR A 28 12.15 -5.76 -66.25
N ASP A 29 11.86 -7.06 -66.43
CA ASP A 29 11.18 -7.56 -67.65
C ASP A 29 10.79 -9.07 -67.61
N ILE A 30 9.79 -9.44 -68.43
CA ILE A 30 9.33 -10.80 -68.86
C ILE A 30 8.99 -11.83 -67.75
N LEU A 31 7.73 -12.25 -67.53
CA LEU A 31 6.84 -12.94 -68.48
C LEU A 31 5.35 -12.85 -68.06
N LEU A 32 4.47 -12.54 -69.02
CA LEU A 32 3.02 -12.63 -68.88
C LEU A 32 2.54 -14.07 -69.13
N GLU A 33 2.06 -14.77 -68.11
CA GLU A 33 0.98 -15.77 -68.23
C GLU A 33 0.36 -16.10 -66.85
N ASP A 34 -0.96 -16.30 -66.85
CA ASP A 34 -1.82 -16.77 -65.75
C ASP A 34 -1.82 -16.01 -64.40
N LEU A 35 -2.57 -14.90 -64.36
CA LEU A 35 -3.31 -14.48 -63.15
C LEU A 35 -4.82 -14.53 -63.41
N ASN A 36 -5.43 -15.64 -63.01
CA ASN A 36 -6.87 -15.70 -62.73
C ASN A 36 -7.04 -15.75 -61.21
N ASP A 37 -6.95 -14.59 -60.57
CA ASP A 37 -7.34 -14.43 -59.18
C ASP A 37 -8.37 -13.30 -59.04
N THR A 38 -9.50 -13.65 -58.47
CA THR A 38 -10.57 -12.70 -58.10
C THR A 38 -10.42 -12.36 -56.63
N GLN A 39 -9.48 -11.47 -56.31
CA GLN A 39 -9.41 -10.87 -54.98
C GLN A 39 -10.65 -10.01 -54.72
N ASP A 40 -11.22 -10.14 -53.53
CA ASP A 40 -12.44 -9.46 -53.12
C ASP A 40 -12.09 -8.00 -52.74
N PRO A 41 -12.72 -6.95 -53.31
CA PRO A 41 -12.38 -5.55 -53.00
C PRO A 41 -12.56 -5.17 -51.51
N MET A 42 -13.27 -6.00 -50.73
CA MET A 42 -13.35 -5.86 -49.27
C MET A 42 -12.06 -6.30 -48.54
N GLU A 43 -11.19 -7.05 -49.21
CA GLU A 43 -9.90 -7.54 -48.71
C GLU A 43 -8.78 -6.51 -48.96
N GLU A 44 -8.73 -5.92 -50.17
CA GLU A 44 -7.84 -4.78 -50.51
C GLU A 44 -8.03 -3.60 -49.54
N THR A 45 -9.30 -3.28 -49.22
CA THR A 45 -9.62 -2.16 -48.30
C THR A 45 -9.04 -2.38 -46.90
N LYS A 46 -9.02 -3.63 -46.41
CA LYS A 46 -8.43 -3.96 -45.10
C LYS A 46 -6.91 -3.90 -45.13
N GLN A 47 -6.29 -4.42 -46.18
CA GLN A 47 -4.83 -4.35 -46.35
C GLN A 47 -4.35 -2.90 -46.38
N MET A 48 -5.06 -2.00 -47.07
CA MET A 48 -4.74 -0.56 -47.03
C MET A 48 -4.89 0.06 -45.62
N GLU A 49 -5.92 -0.32 -44.85
CA GLU A 49 -6.10 0.14 -43.46
C GLU A 49 -5.05 -0.46 -42.49
N GLU A 50 -4.50 -1.63 -42.79
CA GLU A 50 -3.43 -2.25 -42.00
C GLU A 50 -2.08 -1.60 -42.31
N SER A 51 -1.70 -1.47 -43.60
CA SER A 51 -0.48 -0.76 -44.01
C SER A 51 -0.43 0.69 -43.52
N GLN A 52 -1.56 1.40 -43.48
CA GLN A 52 -1.59 2.76 -42.93
C GLN A 52 -1.28 2.78 -41.42
N LYS A 53 -1.77 1.81 -40.64
CA LYS A 53 -1.48 1.72 -39.19
C LYS A 53 -0.02 1.36 -38.93
N THR A 54 0.55 0.48 -39.75
CA THR A 54 1.99 0.13 -39.68
C THR A 54 2.86 1.37 -39.92
N LEU A 55 2.56 2.19 -40.93
CA LEU A 55 3.26 3.46 -41.17
C LEU A 55 3.08 4.47 -40.02
N GLU A 56 1.85 4.65 -39.54
CA GLU A 56 1.56 5.53 -38.40
C GLU A 56 2.27 5.06 -37.11
N ALA A 57 2.55 3.77 -36.95
CA ALA A 57 3.31 3.22 -35.83
C ALA A 57 4.82 3.48 -35.97
N LEU A 58 5.39 3.27 -37.17
CA LEU A 58 6.80 3.54 -37.47
C LEU A 58 7.17 5.01 -37.21
N ASP A 59 6.31 5.95 -37.64
CA ASP A 59 6.49 7.39 -37.40
C ASP A 59 6.56 7.77 -35.90
N GLN A 60 5.93 6.99 -35.02
CA GLN A 60 5.82 7.29 -33.58
C GLN A 60 6.91 6.64 -32.73
N ILE A 61 7.49 5.51 -33.16
CA ILE A 61 8.48 4.75 -32.39
C ILE A 61 9.71 5.59 -31.97
N PRO A 62 10.37 6.38 -32.84
CA PRO A 62 11.57 7.14 -32.48
C PRO A 62 11.35 8.16 -31.34
N ASP A 63 10.22 8.86 -31.32
CA ASP A 63 9.86 9.83 -30.28
C ASP A 63 9.61 9.16 -28.92
N ILE A 64 9.07 7.94 -28.89
CA ILE A 64 8.94 7.15 -27.66
C ILE A 64 10.30 6.64 -27.18
N ILE A 65 11.15 6.14 -28.09
CA ILE A 65 12.53 5.72 -27.75
C ILE A 65 13.35 6.89 -27.18
N GLU A 66 13.26 8.10 -27.77
CA GLU A 66 13.96 9.28 -27.24
C GLU A 66 13.51 9.61 -25.82
N LYS A 67 12.19 9.59 -25.55
CA LYS A 67 11.62 9.84 -24.22
C LYS A 67 12.03 8.80 -23.18
N LEU A 68 12.08 7.52 -23.54
CA LEU A 68 12.57 6.45 -22.67
C LEU A 68 14.08 6.53 -22.44
N GLY A 69 14.85 7.02 -23.42
CA GLY A 69 16.27 7.35 -23.25
C GLY A 69 16.52 8.50 -22.28
N GLN A 70 15.59 9.45 -22.16
CA GLN A 70 15.64 10.54 -21.17
C GLN A 70 15.19 10.09 -19.77
N ASP A 71 14.11 9.30 -19.69
CA ASP A 71 13.60 8.71 -18.44
C ASP A 71 12.96 7.34 -18.70
N ASN A 72 13.71 6.29 -18.38
CA ASN A 72 13.31 4.90 -18.54
C ASN A 72 12.28 4.43 -17.49
N THR A 73 11.87 5.30 -16.54
CA THR A 73 10.86 4.99 -15.50
C THR A 73 9.42 5.36 -15.90
N GLN A 74 9.18 5.59 -17.19
CA GLN A 74 7.86 5.91 -17.73
C GLN A 74 7.14 4.65 -18.22
N TYR A 75 6.49 3.93 -17.30
CA TYR A 75 5.75 2.68 -17.57
C TYR A 75 4.78 2.77 -18.77
N GLU A 76 3.99 3.84 -18.90
CA GLU A 76 3.06 4.00 -20.05
C GLU A 76 3.78 4.07 -21.40
N LEU A 77 5.00 4.62 -21.45
CA LEU A 77 5.78 4.70 -22.68
C LEU A 77 6.34 3.34 -23.08
N HIS A 78 6.70 2.49 -22.11
CA HIS A 78 7.06 1.09 -22.39
C HIS A 78 5.88 0.30 -22.99
N ILE A 79 4.69 0.44 -22.42
CA ILE A 79 3.47 -0.20 -22.96
C ILE A 79 3.19 0.30 -24.39
N GLN A 80 3.24 1.61 -24.61
CA GLN A 80 3.03 2.20 -25.94
C GLN A 80 4.08 1.72 -26.95
N LEU A 81 5.36 1.66 -26.58
CA LEU A 81 6.43 1.15 -27.44
C LEU A 81 6.19 -0.31 -27.83
N ILE A 82 5.85 -1.18 -26.86
CA ILE A 82 5.53 -2.59 -27.11
C ILE A 82 4.32 -2.73 -28.05
N ASP A 83 3.27 -1.95 -27.85
CA ASP A 83 2.07 -2.00 -28.70
C ASP A 83 2.33 -1.44 -30.11
N LEU A 84 3.19 -0.43 -30.27
CA LEU A 84 3.59 0.08 -31.59
C LEU A 84 4.51 -0.91 -32.34
N LEU A 85 5.48 -1.51 -31.66
CA LEU A 85 6.40 -2.48 -32.28
C LEU A 85 5.67 -3.74 -32.77
N LYS A 86 4.60 -4.16 -32.07
CA LYS A 86 3.68 -5.20 -32.56
C LYS A 86 2.90 -4.76 -33.81
N GLN A 87 2.45 -3.50 -33.88
CA GLN A 87 1.73 -2.96 -35.05
C GLN A 87 2.66 -2.75 -36.26
N ALA A 88 3.95 -2.56 -35.99
CA ALA A 88 5.00 -2.45 -37.00
C ALA A 88 5.56 -3.80 -37.49
N ASP A 89 5.17 -4.93 -36.86
CA ASP A 89 5.71 -6.28 -37.08
C ASP A 89 7.24 -6.36 -36.99
N LEU A 90 7.81 -5.74 -35.95
CA LEU A 90 9.26 -5.67 -35.68
C LEU A 90 9.65 -6.59 -34.49
N PRO A 91 9.86 -7.91 -34.72
CA PRO A 91 9.97 -8.89 -33.62
C PRO A 91 11.25 -8.78 -32.78
N GLU A 92 12.38 -8.42 -33.39
CA GLU A 92 13.66 -8.27 -32.66
C GLU A 92 13.59 -7.06 -31.70
N GLN A 93 13.20 -5.90 -32.23
CA GLN A 93 13.02 -4.67 -31.44
C GLN A 93 11.92 -4.83 -30.37
N LEU A 94 10.87 -5.59 -30.66
CA LEU A 94 9.81 -5.92 -29.70
C LEU A 94 10.33 -6.76 -28.52
N GLU A 95 11.23 -7.72 -28.76
CA GLU A 95 11.90 -8.47 -27.70
C GLU A 95 12.79 -7.57 -26.85
N ASP A 96 13.63 -6.72 -27.47
CA ASP A 96 14.50 -5.80 -26.76
C ASP A 96 13.71 -4.79 -25.90
N ALA A 97 12.60 -4.26 -26.42
CA ALA A 97 11.70 -3.39 -25.66
C ALA A 97 11.07 -4.11 -24.46
N ARG A 98 10.67 -5.38 -24.62
CA ARG A 98 10.11 -6.21 -23.54
C ARG A 98 11.16 -6.52 -22.45
N TRP A 99 12.41 -6.82 -22.82
CA TRP A 99 13.50 -6.98 -21.86
C TRP A 99 13.86 -5.65 -21.17
N THR A 100 13.93 -4.55 -21.91
CA THR A 100 14.20 -3.20 -21.34
C THR A 100 13.13 -2.82 -20.31
N MET A 101 11.85 -3.09 -20.60
CA MET A 101 10.77 -2.93 -19.64
C MET A 101 10.93 -3.89 -18.44
N HIS A 102 11.28 -5.16 -18.67
CA HIS A 102 11.48 -6.15 -17.61
C HIS A 102 12.66 -5.86 -16.69
N ASP A 103 13.72 -5.17 -17.14
CA ASP A 103 14.82 -4.77 -16.26
C ASP A 103 14.34 -3.74 -15.22
N VAL A 104 13.53 -2.77 -15.66
CA VAL A 104 12.98 -1.73 -14.78
C VAL A 104 11.84 -2.26 -13.90
N TYR A 105 10.87 -2.98 -14.49
CA TYR A 105 9.62 -3.39 -13.84
C TYR A 105 9.41 -4.91 -13.82
N PRO A 106 8.86 -5.48 -12.73
CA PRO A 106 8.26 -6.81 -12.77
C PRO A 106 7.02 -6.76 -13.70
N LEU A 107 6.97 -7.60 -14.73
CA LEU A 107 5.86 -7.58 -15.70
C LEU A 107 4.62 -8.25 -15.12
N SER A 108 3.44 -7.74 -15.48
CA SER A 108 2.16 -8.32 -15.05
C SER A 108 1.86 -9.66 -15.75
N GLU A 109 0.95 -10.43 -15.17
CA GLU A 109 0.50 -11.72 -15.73
C GLU A 109 0.07 -11.60 -17.20
N SER A 110 -0.64 -10.53 -17.57
CA SER A 110 -1.08 -10.29 -18.95
C SER A 110 0.08 -10.01 -19.91
N LEU A 111 1.10 -9.25 -19.47
CA LEU A 111 2.28 -8.93 -20.29
C LEU A 111 3.15 -10.17 -20.51
N TRP A 112 3.36 -10.98 -19.45
CA TRP A 112 4.06 -12.25 -19.57
C TRP A 112 3.31 -13.22 -20.49
N LEU A 113 2.00 -13.40 -20.31
CA LEU A 113 1.21 -14.30 -21.17
C LEU A 113 1.17 -13.86 -22.63
N ASP A 114 1.07 -12.55 -22.89
CA ASP A 114 1.15 -11.96 -24.23
C ASP A 114 2.48 -12.30 -24.92
N TRP A 115 3.62 -12.06 -24.26
CA TRP A 115 4.95 -12.40 -24.80
C TRP A 115 5.15 -13.92 -24.98
N ILE A 116 4.74 -14.72 -23.99
CA ILE A 116 4.76 -16.19 -24.05
C ILE A 116 3.95 -16.70 -25.24
N ASN A 117 2.79 -16.10 -25.53
CA ASN A 117 1.92 -16.50 -26.63
C ASN A 117 2.47 -16.11 -28.01
N ASP A 118 3.29 -15.06 -28.12
CA ASP A 118 4.02 -14.75 -29.35
C ASP A 118 5.11 -15.79 -29.61
N ILE A 119 6.00 -16.02 -28.64
CA ILE A 119 7.10 -16.99 -28.79
C ILE A 119 6.57 -18.43 -28.97
N LYS A 120 5.39 -18.77 -28.44
CA LYS A 120 4.70 -20.05 -28.71
C LYS A 120 4.42 -20.28 -30.20
N LYS A 121 4.17 -19.25 -31.00
CA LYS A 121 3.95 -19.37 -32.46
C LYS A 121 5.23 -19.76 -33.18
N GLU A 122 6.37 -19.30 -32.68
CA GLU A 122 7.71 -19.49 -33.22
C GLU A 122 8.43 -20.74 -32.68
N ALA A 123 7.97 -21.29 -31.54
CA ALA A 123 8.54 -22.42 -30.81
C ALA A 123 8.42 -23.80 -31.53
N THR A 124 8.72 -23.82 -32.82
CA THR A 124 8.87 -25.01 -33.66
C THR A 124 10.31 -25.54 -33.67
N THR A 125 11.28 -24.72 -33.25
CA THR A 125 12.70 -25.07 -33.14
C THR A 125 13.10 -25.37 -31.70
N GLU A 126 14.19 -26.11 -31.52
CA GLU A 126 14.74 -26.39 -30.17
C GLU A 126 15.18 -25.10 -29.45
N GLU A 127 15.75 -24.14 -30.19
CA GLU A 127 16.12 -22.82 -29.65
C GLU A 127 14.89 -22.02 -29.20
N GLY A 128 13.79 -22.08 -29.97
CA GLY A 128 12.51 -21.47 -29.60
C GLY A 128 11.89 -22.10 -28.34
N GLU A 129 11.99 -23.43 -28.17
CA GLU A 129 11.58 -24.09 -26.92
C GLU A 129 12.46 -23.67 -25.73
N GLN A 130 13.77 -23.58 -25.90
CA GLN A 130 14.67 -23.12 -24.84
C GLN A 130 14.36 -21.66 -24.44
N LYS A 131 14.09 -20.78 -25.41
CA LYS A 131 13.63 -19.40 -25.19
C LYS A 131 12.31 -19.37 -24.41
N LEU A 132 11.31 -20.13 -24.86
CA LEU A 132 10.01 -20.23 -24.20
C LEU A 132 10.12 -20.75 -22.75
N ARG A 133 10.95 -21.77 -22.49
CA ARG A 133 11.21 -22.28 -21.13
C ARG A 133 11.84 -21.22 -20.23
N ARG A 134 12.77 -20.41 -20.73
CA ARG A 134 13.34 -19.28 -19.96
C ARG A 134 12.30 -18.21 -19.62
N LEU A 135 11.41 -17.86 -20.56
CA LEU A 135 10.34 -16.89 -20.30
C LEU A 135 9.41 -17.36 -19.17
N TYR A 136 9.06 -18.65 -19.10
CA TYR A 136 8.31 -19.18 -17.97
C TYR A 136 9.05 -19.05 -16.62
N GLU A 137 10.37 -19.24 -16.62
CA GLU A 137 11.19 -19.15 -15.39
C GLU A 137 11.42 -17.71 -14.92
N GLU A 138 11.52 -16.73 -15.82
CA GLU A 138 11.55 -15.31 -15.43
C GLU A 138 10.16 -14.80 -15.03
N ALA A 139 9.09 -15.28 -15.68
CA ALA A 139 7.73 -14.93 -15.29
C ALA A 139 7.35 -15.41 -13.87
N GLU A 140 7.77 -16.62 -13.48
CA GLU A 140 7.61 -17.13 -12.11
C GLU A 140 8.27 -16.22 -11.05
N ARG A 141 9.39 -15.57 -11.40
CA ARG A 141 10.16 -14.70 -10.50
C ARG A 141 9.53 -13.34 -10.26
N ASP A 142 8.66 -12.86 -11.15
CA ASP A 142 7.95 -11.61 -10.92
C ASP A 142 6.71 -11.84 -10.04
N TYR A 143 5.83 -12.78 -10.42
CA TYR A 143 4.60 -13.08 -9.68
C TYR A 143 4.17 -14.55 -9.76
N PHE A 144 3.57 -15.03 -8.67
CA PHE A 144 2.89 -16.32 -8.65
C PHE A 144 1.57 -16.26 -9.43
N SER A 145 1.56 -16.81 -10.65
CA SER A 145 0.39 -16.92 -11.52
C SER A 145 0.02 -18.38 -11.79
N ILE A 146 -1.25 -18.74 -11.58
CA ILE A 146 -1.77 -20.06 -11.99
C ILE A 146 -1.91 -20.14 -13.51
N ASP A 147 -2.26 -19.04 -14.19
CA ASP A 147 -2.52 -19.04 -15.62
C ASP A 147 -1.23 -19.16 -16.44
N ILE A 148 -0.11 -18.64 -15.96
CA ILE A 148 1.23 -18.88 -16.53
C ILE A 148 1.65 -20.34 -16.33
N TRP A 149 1.48 -20.89 -15.12
CA TRP A 149 1.75 -22.32 -14.87
C TRP A 149 0.88 -23.25 -15.72
N LYS A 150 -0.39 -22.88 -15.92
CA LYS A 150 -1.32 -23.61 -16.80
C LYS A 150 -0.84 -23.56 -18.25
N SER A 151 -0.53 -22.37 -18.75
CA SER A 151 0.04 -22.16 -20.09
C SER A 151 1.31 -22.99 -20.34
N TYR A 152 2.18 -23.13 -19.34
CA TYR A 152 3.34 -24.02 -19.37
C TYR A 152 2.93 -25.49 -19.42
N THR A 153 2.08 -25.97 -18.50
CA THR A 153 1.66 -27.38 -18.50
C THR A 153 0.90 -27.78 -19.77
N GLU A 154 0.09 -26.89 -20.35
CA GLU A 154 -0.60 -27.13 -21.62
C GLU A 154 0.39 -27.28 -22.78
N PHE A 155 1.45 -26.46 -22.81
CA PHE A 155 2.54 -26.60 -23.80
C PHE A 155 3.31 -27.93 -23.64
N ILE A 156 3.66 -28.31 -22.42
CA ILE A 156 4.33 -29.59 -22.13
C ILE A 156 3.44 -30.78 -22.56
N MET A 157 2.15 -30.72 -22.25
CA MET A 157 1.18 -31.75 -22.62
C MET A 157 0.98 -31.84 -24.14
N GLU A 158 0.87 -30.71 -24.84
CA GLU A 158 0.76 -30.68 -26.31
C GLU A 158 1.99 -31.32 -26.98
N LYS A 159 3.19 -30.99 -26.51
CA LYS A 159 4.45 -31.61 -26.98
C LYS A 159 4.45 -33.11 -26.70
N PHE A 160 4.06 -33.54 -25.50
CA PHE A 160 4.00 -34.95 -25.14
C PHE A 160 3.02 -35.73 -26.03
N TYR A 161 1.79 -35.24 -26.21
CA TYR A 161 0.77 -35.97 -26.97
C TYR A 161 1.12 -36.15 -28.46
N LYS A 162 1.79 -35.16 -29.09
CA LYS A 162 2.31 -35.28 -30.47
C LYS A 162 3.19 -36.53 -30.67
N SER A 163 4.00 -36.89 -29.67
CA SER A 163 4.80 -38.12 -29.69
C SER A 163 4.04 -39.33 -29.16
N PHE A 164 3.27 -39.15 -28.07
CA PHE A 164 2.59 -40.23 -27.36
C PHE A 164 1.48 -40.90 -28.17
N GLU A 165 0.80 -40.21 -29.10
CA GLU A 165 -0.20 -40.84 -29.96
C GLU A 165 0.41 -41.96 -30.81
N ALA A 166 1.52 -41.67 -31.50
CA ALA A 166 2.24 -42.59 -32.38
C ALA A 166 3.18 -43.60 -31.66
N MET A 167 3.28 -43.51 -30.33
CA MET A 167 4.19 -44.32 -29.51
C MET A 167 3.67 -45.74 -29.28
N ASP A 168 4.19 -46.74 -29.98
CA ASP A 168 3.82 -48.16 -29.78
C ASP A 168 4.54 -48.82 -28.58
N GLU A 169 5.81 -48.49 -28.36
CA GLU A 169 6.64 -48.95 -27.24
C GLU A 169 6.92 -47.80 -26.26
N GLU A 170 7.11 -48.10 -24.97
CA GLU A 170 7.22 -47.08 -23.92
C GLU A 170 8.58 -46.37 -23.94
N ASP A 171 8.58 -45.08 -24.27
CA ASP A 171 9.74 -44.19 -24.15
C ASP A 171 9.85 -43.69 -22.70
N GLU A 172 10.59 -44.44 -21.88
CA GLU A 172 10.79 -44.13 -20.45
C GLU A 172 11.49 -42.77 -20.24
N GLU A 173 12.35 -42.34 -21.17
CA GLU A 173 13.08 -41.06 -21.08
C GLU A 173 12.14 -39.87 -21.31
N LEU A 174 11.35 -39.90 -22.39
CA LEU A 174 10.35 -38.86 -22.65
C LEU A 174 9.27 -38.80 -21.57
N ILE A 175 8.84 -39.96 -21.05
CA ILE A 175 7.80 -40.05 -20.03
C ILE A 175 8.30 -39.54 -18.67
N GLU A 176 9.50 -39.91 -18.21
CA GLU A 176 10.04 -39.34 -16.96
C GLU A 176 10.37 -37.84 -17.11
N ALA A 177 10.91 -37.38 -18.24
CA ALA A 177 11.14 -35.95 -18.47
C ALA A 177 9.84 -35.11 -18.44
N THR A 178 8.79 -35.59 -19.11
CA THR A 178 7.45 -34.95 -19.08
C THR A 178 6.88 -34.95 -17.66
N ARG A 179 7.09 -36.03 -16.90
CA ARG A 179 6.67 -36.15 -15.50
C ARG A 179 7.38 -35.13 -14.61
N GLU A 180 8.68 -34.91 -14.79
CA GLU A 180 9.45 -33.92 -14.02
C GLU A 180 8.96 -32.49 -14.29
N ASP A 181 8.75 -32.11 -15.56
CA ASP A 181 8.16 -30.81 -15.96
C ASP A 181 6.77 -30.59 -15.30
N LEU A 182 5.88 -31.59 -15.34
CA LEU A 182 4.55 -31.50 -14.73
C LEU A 182 4.61 -31.47 -13.18
N LEU A 183 5.53 -32.21 -12.56
CA LEU A 183 5.74 -32.19 -11.12
C LEU A 183 6.32 -30.85 -10.62
N LYS A 184 7.14 -30.16 -11.42
CA LYS A 184 7.60 -28.78 -11.14
C LYS A 184 6.38 -27.86 -10.96
N ALA A 185 5.47 -27.85 -11.93
CA ALA A 185 4.26 -27.03 -11.90
C ALA A 185 3.30 -27.41 -10.74
N VAL A 186 3.11 -28.71 -10.48
CA VAL A 186 2.30 -29.17 -9.34
C VAL A 186 2.93 -28.70 -8.02
N SER A 187 4.25 -28.85 -7.84
CA SER A 187 4.96 -28.44 -6.63
C SER A 187 4.82 -26.94 -6.34
N ALA A 188 4.97 -26.11 -7.37
CA ALA A 188 4.83 -24.66 -7.26
C ALA A 188 3.40 -24.22 -6.89
N THR A 189 2.38 -24.88 -7.46
CA THR A 189 0.98 -24.42 -7.36
C THR A 189 0.14 -25.11 -6.27
N THR A 190 0.61 -26.22 -5.70
CA THR A 190 -0.18 -27.10 -4.81
C THR A 190 -0.87 -26.39 -3.63
N PHE A 191 -0.26 -25.32 -3.09
CA PHE A 191 -0.78 -24.56 -1.94
C PHE A 191 -1.89 -23.55 -2.31
N HIS A 192 -2.20 -23.36 -3.59
CA HIS A 192 -3.37 -22.58 -3.98
C HIS A 192 -4.66 -23.37 -3.75
N VAL A 193 -5.29 -23.15 -2.59
CA VAL A 193 -6.46 -23.90 -2.09
C VAL A 193 -7.61 -23.99 -3.11
N LYS A 194 -7.93 -22.90 -3.82
CA LYS A 194 -8.99 -22.90 -4.86
C LYS A 194 -8.56 -23.43 -6.24
N ARG A 195 -7.42 -22.99 -6.78
CA ARG A 195 -7.06 -23.18 -8.20
C ARG A 195 -5.99 -24.25 -8.49
N SER A 196 -5.29 -24.78 -7.49
CA SER A 196 -4.24 -25.80 -7.68
C SER A 196 -4.72 -27.06 -8.41
N GLN A 197 -6.03 -27.34 -8.38
CA GLN A 197 -6.65 -28.46 -9.07
C GLN A 197 -6.58 -28.32 -10.60
N GLU A 198 -6.50 -27.10 -11.16
CA GLU A 198 -6.35 -26.87 -12.60
C GLU A 198 -5.06 -27.52 -13.13
N ILE A 199 -3.95 -27.31 -12.43
CA ILE A 199 -2.63 -27.85 -12.77
C ILE A 199 -2.55 -29.35 -12.44
N TRP A 200 -3.02 -29.74 -11.25
CA TRP A 200 -2.93 -31.14 -10.82
C TRP A 200 -3.78 -32.09 -11.69
N ARG A 201 -4.94 -31.64 -12.22
CA ARG A 201 -5.74 -32.47 -13.15
C ARG A 201 -4.97 -32.82 -14.43
N LEU A 202 -4.15 -31.91 -14.98
CA LEU A 202 -3.33 -32.19 -16.16
C LEU A 202 -2.27 -33.27 -15.87
N TYR A 203 -1.58 -33.15 -14.73
CA TYR A 203 -0.64 -34.19 -14.28
C TYR A 203 -1.32 -35.55 -14.04
N ALA A 204 -2.48 -35.56 -13.38
CA ALA A 204 -3.23 -36.80 -13.14
C ALA A 204 -3.76 -37.44 -14.44
N GLN A 205 -4.13 -36.64 -15.44
CA GLN A 205 -4.52 -37.10 -16.78
C GLN A 205 -3.34 -37.78 -17.48
N PHE A 206 -2.17 -37.13 -17.52
CA PHE A 206 -0.94 -37.69 -18.08
C PHE A 206 -0.60 -39.06 -17.49
N GLU A 207 -0.55 -39.18 -16.16
CA GLU A 207 -0.21 -40.45 -15.50
C GLU A 207 -1.26 -41.55 -15.78
N THR A 208 -2.53 -41.16 -15.90
CA THR A 208 -3.65 -42.04 -16.23
C THR A 208 -3.60 -42.53 -17.67
N ASP A 209 -3.19 -41.69 -18.63
CA ASP A 209 -3.08 -42.07 -20.04
C ASP A 209 -1.89 -43.00 -20.28
N VAL A 210 -0.73 -42.71 -19.69
CA VAL A 210 0.44 -43.61 -19.69
C VAL A 210 0.06 -44.97 -19.08
N MET A 211 -0.67 -44.97 -17.97
CA MET A 211 -1.21 -46.20 -17.35
C MET A 211 -2.16 -46.94 -18.30
N ASN A 212 -3.11 -46.25 -18.93
CA ASN A 212 -4.10 -46.86 -19.81
C ASN A 212 -3.47 -47.48 -21.06
N LYS A 213 -2.41 -46.87 -21.60
CA LYS A 213 -1.70 -47.37 -22.79
C LYS A 213 -0.83 -48.59 -22.47
N PHE A 214 0.10 -48.47 -21.52
CA PHE A 214 1.12 -49.50 -21.27
C PHE A 214 0.78 -50.50 -20.17
N LYS A 215 -0.09 -50.13 -19.22
CA LYS A 215 -0.62 -50.99 -18.14
C LYS A 215 0.44 -51.66 -17.26
N LYS A 216 1.63 -51.07 -17.15
CA LYS A 216 2.69 -51.51 -16.21
C LYS A 216 2.18 -51.49 -14.76
N PRO A 217 2.41 -52.54 -13.94
CA PRO A 217 1.98 -52.57 -12.54
C PRO A 217 2.53 -51.42 -11.69
N GLU A 218 3.75 -50.97 -11.98
CA GLU A 218 4.39 -49.84 -11.30
C GLU A 218 3.66 -48.52 -11.58
N GLN A 219 3.21 -48.32 -12.82
CA GLN A 219 2.45 -47.14 -13.22
C GLN A 219 1.03 -47.15 -12.63
N ILE A 220 0.38 -48.32 -12.54
CA ILE A 220 -0.88 -48.48 -11.80
C ILE A 220 -0.68 -48.10 -10.32
N ALA A 221 0.36 -48.60 -9.67
CA ALA A 221 0.69 -48.21 -8.30
C ALA A 221 0.99 -46.70 -8.16
N ARG A 222 1.64 -46.08 -9.15
CA ARG A 222 1.88 -44.63 -9.22
C ARG A 222 0.58 -43.83 -9.28
N VAL A 223 -0.35 -44.19 -10.18
CA VAL A 223 -1.66 -43.53 -10.28
C VAL A 223 -2.44 -43.64 -8.97
N LYS A 224 -2.45 -44.83 -8.34
CA LYS A 224 -3.04 -44.99 -6.99
C LYS A 224 -2.44 -44.03 -5.98
N LYS A 225 -1.11 -43.89 -5.99
CA LYS A 225 -0.37 -43.02 -5.06
C LYS A 225 -0.68 -41.54 -5.28
N ILE A 226 -0.66 -41.02 -6.50
CA ILE A 226 -0.89 -39.57 -6.75
C ILE A 226 -2.27 -39.11 -6.28
N TYR A 227 -3.30 -39.96 -6.37
CA TYR A 227 -4.63 -39.66 -5.83
C TYR A 227 -4.62 -39.60 -4.31
N LEU A 228 -3.97 -40.56 -3.63
CA LEU A 228 -3.85 -40.57 -2.17
C LEU A 228 -3.04 -39.37 -1.66
N ASP A 229 -1.91 -39.06 -2.31
CA ASP A 229 -1.08 -37.90 -2.02
C ASP A 229 -1.90 -36.60 -2.22
N ARG A 230 -2.70 -36.48 -3.29
CA ARG A 230 -3.57 -35.32 -3.53
C ARG A 230 -4.71 -35.20 -2.51
N LEU A 231 -5.31 -36.31 -2.07
CA LEU A 231 -6.32 -36.31 -1.02
C LEU A 231 -5.80 -35.77 0.32
N ASP A 232 -4.49 -35.84 0.58
CA ASP A 232 -3.87 -35.24 1.76
C ASP A 232 -3.54 -33.74 1.58
N VAL A 233 -3.52 -33.20 0.36
CA VAL A 233 -3.31 -31.77 0.10
C VAL A 233 -4.59 -30.98 0.34
N LEU A 234 -4.49 -29.81 1.00
CA LEU A 234 -5.60 -28.88 1.17
C LEU A 234 -6.03 -28.26 -0.17
N HIS A 235 -7.19 -28.71 -0.69
CA HIS A 235 -7.83 -28.13 -1.87
C HIS A 235 -9.35 -28.28 -1.77
N ILE A 236 -10.09 -27.35 -2.38
CA ILE A 236 -11.56 -27.32 -2.27
C ILE A 236 -12.22 -28.47 -3.03
N ASP A 237 -11.68 -28.84 -4.18
CA ASP A 237 -12.21 -29.91 -5.04
C ASP A 237 -11.87 -31.34 -4.53
N CYS A 238 -11.53 -31.50 -3.24
CA CYS A 238 -11.11 -32.78 -2.65
C CYS A 238 -12.18 -33.88 -2.74
N GLU A 239 -13.46 -33.51 -2.80
CA GLU A 239 -14.58 -34.42 -3.02
C GLU A 239 -14.59 -35.00 -4.45
N GLU A 240 -14.28 -34.19 -5.46
CA GLU A 240 -14.12 -34.66 -6.84
C GLU A 240 -12.91 -35.59 -6.97
N THR A 241 -11.78 -35.23 -6.35
CA THR A 241 -10.58 -36.08 -6.28
C THR A 241 -10.90 -37.44 -5.64
N PHE A 242 -11.74 -37.47 -4.59
CA PHE A 242 -12.15 -38.71 -3.93
C PHE A 242 -13.06 -39.58 -4.82
N ASN A 243 -13.98 -38.95 -5.55
CA ASN A 243 -14.85 -39.63 -6.51
C ASN A 243 -14.06 -40.21 -7.71
N ALA A 244 -13.06 -39.47 -8.19
CA ALA A 244 -12.13 -39.96 -9.22
C ALA A 244 -11.29 -41.14 -8.72
N TYR A 245 -10.76 -41.08 -7.50
CA TYR A 245 -10.05 -42.20 -6.87
C TYR A 245 -10.94 -43.44 -6.71
N SER A 246 -12.20 -43.28 -6.27
CA SER A 246 -13.18 -44.38 -6.18
C SER A 246 -13.41 -45.06 -7.53
N THR A 247 -13.54 -44.27 -8.60
CA THR A 247 -13.69 -44.76 -9.98
C THR A 247 -12.44 -45.53 -10.42
N TYR A 248 -11.26 -44.99 -10.13
CA TYR A 248 -9.97 -45.64 -10.40
C TYR A 248 -9.83 -47.00 -9.68
N ILE A 249 -10.12 -47.08 -8.37
CA ILE A 249 -10.05 -48.33 -7.60
C ILE A 249 -11.07 -49.36 -8.12
N THR A 250 -12.27 -48.92 -8.51
CA THR A 250 -13.28 -49.80 -9.11
C THR A 250 -12.80 -50.44 -10.42
N ALA A 251 -12.00 -49.72 -11.22
CA ALA A 251 -11.45 -50.22 -12.47
C ALA A 251 -10.20 -51.12 -12.28
N TRP A 252 -9.30 -50.79 -11.34
CA TRP A 252 -7.95 -51.37 -11.28
C TRP A 252 -7.62 -52.17 -10.02
N ASP A 253 -8.35 -52.02 -8.91
CA ASP A 253 -8.08 -52.70 -7.63
C ASP A 253 -9.37 -53.05 -6.86
N ASN A 254 -10.40 -53.47 -7.61
CA ASN A 254 -11.75 -53.73 -7.07
C ASN A 254 -11.76 -54.85 -6.00
N ALA A 255 -10.80 -55.78 -6.06
CA ALA A 255 -10.66 -56.84 -5.05
C ALA A 255 -10.37 -56.29 -3.64
N ASN A 256 -9.70 -55.14 -3.55
CA ASN A 256 -9.36 -54.47 -2.29
C ASN A 256 -10.18 -53.18 -2.07
N TYR A 257 -11.28 -52.98 -2.82
CA TYR A 257 -12.06 -51.74 -2.85
C TYR A 257 -12.38 -51.20 -1.45
N GLU A 258 -13.02 -52.01 -0.59
CA GLU A 258 -13.40 -51.60 0.77
C GLU A 258 -12.20 -51.11 1.59
N SER A 259 -11.08 -51.85 1.55
CA SER A 259 -9.88 -51.49 2.30
C SER A 259 -9.26 -50.18 1.80
N ASN A 260 -9.16 -50.03 0.48
CA ASN A 260 -8.63 -48.83 -0.18
C ASN A 260 -9.49 -47.59 0.10
N MET A 261 -10.81 -47.75 0.10
CA MET A 261 -11.77 -46.66 0.33
C MET A 261 -11.83 -46.27 1.80
N VAL A 262 -11.72 -47.21 2.75
CA VAL A 262 -11.61 -46.90 4.18
C VAL A 262 -10.34 -46.10 4.49
N GLU A 263 -9.20 -46.46 3.89
CA GLU A 263 -7.95 -45.71 4.04
C GLU A 263 -8.05 -44.30 3.44
N ALA A 264 -8.50 -44.20 2.18
CA ALA A 264 -8.65 -42.91 1.51
C ALA A 264 -9.67 -42.00 2.19
N ASN A 265 -10.79 -42.54 2.68
CA ASN A 265 -11.82 -41.76 3.39
C ASN A 265 -11.30 -41.14 4.69
N LYS A 266 -10.36 -41.80 5.38
CA LYS A 266 -9.71 -41.26 6.59
C LYS A 266 -8.87 -40.02 6.27
N ILE A 267 -8.17 -40.03 5.13
CA ILE A 267 -7.38 -38.89 4.63
C ILE A 267 -8.33 -37.78 4.17
N TYR A 268 -9.24 -38.12 3.25
CA TYR A 268 -10.25 -37.23 2.67
C TYR A 268 -11.06 -36.49 3.73
N ALA A 269 -11.58 -37.17 4.75
CA ALA A 269 -12.41 -36.51 5.77
C ALA A 269 -11.68 -35.41 6.55
N ALA A 270 -10.37 -35.57 6.81
CA ALA A 270 -9.57 -34.55 7.47
C ALA A 270 -9.29 -33.34 6.54
N THR A 271 -9.03 -33.61 5.26
CA THR A 271 -8.85 -32.58 4.22
C THR A 271 -10.15 -31.83 3.94
N LYS A 272 -11.29 -32.53 3.87
CA LYS A 272 -12.62 -31.95 3.60
C LYS A 272 -13.05 -30.96 4.67
N VAL A 273 -12.88 -31.30 5.96
CA VAL A 273 -13.14 -30.36 7.06
C VAL A 273 -12.30 -29.09 6.93
N ALA A 274 -11.00 -29.23 6.61
CA ALA A 274 -10.13 -28.07 6.40
C ALA A 274 -10.51 -27.28 5.13
N ALA A 275 -10.91 -27.96 4.05
CA ALA A 275 -11.34 -27.31 2.81
C ALA A 275 -12.63 -26.50 3.00
N ASP A 276 -13.62 -27.04 3.70
CA ASP A 276 -14.88 -26.37 4.00
C ASP A 276 -14.68 -25.16 4.94
N GLU A 277 -13.72 -25.22 5.88
CA GLU A 277 -13.29 -24.07 6.68
C GLU A 277 -12.71 -22.93 5.81
N ARG A 278 -12.03 -23.25 4.72
CA ARG A 278 -11.35 -22.27 3.83
C ARG A 278 -12.24 -21.75 2.71
N ASP A 279 -13.16 -22.55 2.17
CA ASP A 279 -14.07 -22.11 1.10
C ASP A 279 -14.96 -20.93 1.55
N VAL A 280 -15.27 -20.81 2.86
CA VAL A 280 -15.91 -19.60 3.42
C VAL A 280 -15.11 -18.32 3.15
N PHE A 281 -13.78 -18.36 3.30
CA PHE A 281 -12.90 -17.22 3.04
C PHE A 281 -12.66 -17.01 1.54
N GLU A 282 -12.56 -18.08 0.74
CA GLU A 282 -12.47 -17.97 -0.73
C GLU A 282 -13.75 -17.35 -1.32
N GLN A 283 -14.93 -17.74 -0.85
CA GLN A 283 -16.21 -17.10 -1.21
C GLN A 283 -16.28 -15.64 -0.76
N LYS A 284 -15.77 -15.33 0.45
CA LYS A 284 -15.70 -13.94 0.94
C LYS A 284 -14.79 -13.08 0.07
N LEU A 285 -13.59 -13.58 -0.30
CA LEU A 285 -12.68 -12.88 -1.23
C LEU A 285 -13.37 -12.52 -2.55
N VAL A 286 -14.10 -13.46 -3.17
CA VAL A 286 -14.87 -13.18 -4.39
C VAL A 286 -15.96 -12.12 -4.15
N THR A 287 -16.68 -12.22 -3.04
CA THR A 287 -17.79 -11.31 -2.69
C THR A 287 -17.31 -9.87 -2.45
N ASP A 288 -16.18 -9.71 -1.77
CA ASP A 288 -15.57 -8.42 -1.43
C ASP A 288 -14.70 -7.86 -2.57
N GLY A 289 -14.69 -8.48 -3.75
CA GLY A 289 -13.91 -8.04 -4.90
C GLY A 289 -12.39 -8.14 -4.70
N TYR A 290 -11.93 -9.11 -3.92
CA TYR A 290 -10.54 -9.32 -3.50
C TYR A 290 -9.94 -8.10 -2.76
N ALA A 291 -10.71 -7.52 -1.84
CA ALA A 291 -10.24 -6.47 -0.92
C ALA A 291 -9.04 -6.93 -0.06
N LEU A 292 -8.07 -6.05 0.13
CA LEU A 292 -6.85 -6.34 0.91
C LEU A 292 -7.14 -6.67 2.38
N ASP A 293 -8.11 -5.99 3.00
CA ASP A 293 -8.56 -6.29 4.36
C ASP A 293 -9.09 -7.74 4.49
N THR A 294 -9.80 -8.23 3.46
CA THR A 294 -10.30 -9.61 3.42
C THR A 294 -9.18 -10.64 3.25
N PHE A 295 -8.10 -10.29 2.53
CA PHE A 295 -6.87 -11.09 2.53
C PHE A 295 -6.22 -11.12 3.93
N TYR A 296 -6.09 -9.99 4.63
CA TYR A 296 -5.53 -9.96 5.99
C TYR A 296 -6.38 -10.77 6.98
N GLU A 297 -7.71 -10.68 6.95
CA GLU A 297 -8.58 -11.53 7.77
C GLU A 297 -8.33 -13.03 7.53
N TYR A 298 -8.16 -13.44 6.27
CA TYR A 298 -7.88 -14.82 5.91
C TYR A 298 -6.47 -15.25 6.33
N ILE A 299 -5.46 -14.40 6.13
CA ILE A 299 -4.08 -14.62 6.58
C ILE A 299 -4.01 -14.82 8.10
N GLU A 300 -4.71 -14.00 8.90
CA GLU A 300 -4.77 -14.15 10.35
C GLU A 300 -5.52 -15.44 10.78
N ASN A 301 -6.58 -15.82 10.07
CA ASN A 301 -7.23 -17.11 10.29
C ASN A 301 -6.31 -18.30 9.98
N GLU A 302 -5.55 -18.25 8.87
CA GLU A 302 -4.60 -19.30 8.49
C GLU A 302 -3.41 -19.38 9.47
N LYS A 303 -2.92 -18.24 9.98
CA LYS A 303 -1.94 -18.16 11.09
C LYS A 303 -2.45 -18.84 12.37
N ALA A 304 -3.76 -18.84 12.61
CA ALA A 304 -4.42 -19.45 13.78
C ALA A 304 -4.95 -20.88 13.54
N ALA A 305 -4.86 -21.40 12.30
CA ALA A 305 -5.48 -22.65 11.92
C ALA A 305 -4.85 -23.88 12.60
N LYS A 306 -5.68 -24.89 12.87
CA LYS A 306 -5.26 -26.18 13.46
C LYS A 306 -5.29 -27.31 12.45
N ASN A 307 -6.33 -27.35 11.61
CA ASN A 307 -6.51 -28.34 10.57
C ASN A 307 -5.69 -27.95 9.34
N LYS A 308 -4.85 -28.88 8.86
CA LYS A 308 -3.98 -28.74 7.67
C LYS A 308 -3.13 -27.45 7.64
N PHE A 309 -2.68 -26.98 8.81
CA PHE A 309 -1.81 -25.81 8.92
C PHE A 309 -0.50 -25.99 8.12
N SER A 310 -0.18 -24.99 7.29
CA SER A 310 1.09 -24.93 6.55
C SER A 310 1.50 -23.47 6.36
N LEU A 311 2.78 -23.16 6.61
CA LEU A 311 3.35 -21.84 6.29
C LEU A 311 3.23 -21.50 4.80
N ASN A 312 3.16 -22.50 3.92
CA ASN A 312 3.02 -22.29 2.48
C ASN A 312 1.59 -21.87 2.07
N ASN A 313 0.56 -22.22 2.86
CA ASN A 313 -0.79 -21.68 2.64
C ASN A 313 -0.78 -20.15 2.87
N ILE A 314 -0.14 -19.72 3.98
CA ILE A 314 0.01 -18.31 4.33
C ILE A 314 0.84 -17.57 3.27
N ARG A 315 1.97 -18.14 2.83
CA ARG A 315 2.77 -17.59 1.71
C ARG A 315 1.93 -17.44 0.44
N CYS A 316 1.15 -18.47 0.07
CA CYS A 316 0.27 -18.39 -1.11
C CYS A 316 -0.77 -17.27 -0.98
N LEU A 317 -1.33 -17.01 0.21
CA LEU A 317 -2.22 -15.88 0.44
C LEU A 317 -1.52 -14.53 0.27
N TYR A 318 -0.29 -14.36 0.76
CA TYR A 318 0.51 -13.15 0.52
C TYR A 318 0.82 -12.98 -0.97
N GLU A 319 1.28 -14.01 -1.68
CA GLU A 319 1.58 -13.92 -3.13
C GLU A 319 0.31 -13.58 -3.95
N ARG A 320 -0.84 -14.17 -3.60
CA ARG A 320 -2.14 -13.86 -4.22
C ARG A 320 -2.59 -12.42 -3.96
N ALA A 321 -2.32 -11.88 -2.78
CA ALA A 321 -2.58 -10.48 -2.49
C ALA A 321 -1.59 -9.57 -3.26
N ILE A 322 -0.31 -9.92 -3.30
CA ILE A 322 0.74 -9.19 -4.03
C ILE A 322 0.44 -9.09 -5.53
N LEU A 323 -0.11 -10.14 -6.16
CA LEU A 323 -0.54 -10.08 -7.57
C LEU A 323 -1.57 -8.96 -7.86
N ILE A 324 -2.31 -8.49 -6.85
CA ILE A 324 -3.35 -7.45 -6.96
C ILE A 324 -2.91 -6.11 -6.31
N TYR A 325 -2.02 -6.17 -5.32
CA TYR A 325 -1.59 -5.05 -4.47
C TYR A 325 -0.06 -4.90 -4.46
N CYS A 326 0.60 -5.16 -5.58
CA CYS A 326 2.06 -5.17 -5.67
C CYS A 326 2.70 -3.83 -5.28
N THR A 327 1.98 -2.71 -5.40
CA THR A 327 2.44 -1.38 -5.01
C THR A 327 2.17 -0.99 -3.55
N ASP A 328 1.61 -1.87 -2.71
CA ASP A 328 1.42 -1.59 -1.29
C ASP A 328 2.67 -1.99 -0.48
N PRO A 329 3.45 -1.03 0.09
CA PRO A 329 4.66 -1.36 0.83
C PRO A 329 4.36 -2.03 2.19
N GLY A 330 3.14 -1.83 2.73
CA GLY A 330 2.70 -2.43 3.98
C GLY A 330 2.57 -3.94 3.87
N LEU A 331 1.96 -4.42 2.79
CA LEU A 331 1.80 -5.84 2.44
C LEU A 331 3.16 -6.53 2.27
N TRP A 332 4.08 -5.93 1.51
CA TRP A 332 5.44 -6.46 1.38
C TRP A 332 6.17 -6.50 2.73
N ASN A 333 6.06 -5.44 3.54
CA ASN A 333 6.70 -5.40 4.84
C ASN A 333 6.12 -6.44 5.81
N ASP A 334 4.79 -6.62 5.87
CA ASP A 334 4.17 -7.65 6.71
C ASP A 334 4.56 -9.07 6.25
N TYR A 335 4.61 -9.31 4.94
CA TYR A 335 5.08 -10.59 4.38
C TYR A 335 6.55 -10.87 4.73
N ILE A 336 7.44 -9.89 4.53
CA ILE A 336 8.86 -9.98 4.91
C ILE A 336 9.02 -10.25 6.41
N MET A 337 8.27 -9.54 7.25
CA MET A 337 8.31 -9.74 8.71
C MET A 337 7.78 -11.11 9.13
N PHE A 338 6.70 -11.60 8.52
CA PHE A 338 6.20 -12.96 8.70
C PHE A 338 7.27 -14.01 8.33
N LEU A 339 7.96 -13.82 7.20
CA LEU A 339 9.04 -14.73 6.79
C LEU A 339 10.22 -14.69 7.75
N ILE A 340 10.68 -13.51 8.18
CA ILE A 340 11.74 -13.35 9.19
C ILE A 340 11.38 -14.07 10.51
N GLU A 341 10.12 -13.96 10.95
CA GLU A 341 9.68 -14.56 12.21
C GLU A 341 9.49 -16.08 12.11
N LYS A 342 8.85 -16.57 11.04
CA LYS A 342 8.36 -17.97 10.93
C LYS A 342 9.13 -18.86 9.95
N ALA A 343 9.70 -18.30 8.88
CA ALA A 343 10.24 -19.04 7.74
C ALA A 343 11.72 -18.71 7.49
N ARG A 344 12.62 -19.36 8.23
CA ARG A 344 14.07 -19.11 8.24
C ARG A 344 14.84 -19.61 6.99
N VAL A 345 14.28 -19.45 5.80
CA VAL A 345 14.91 -19.80 4.51
C VAL A 345 15.41 -18.51 3.85
N GLN A 346 16.68 -18.18 4.04
CA GLN A 346 17.27 -16.90 3.61
C GLN A 346 17.19 -16.68 2.09
N SER A 347 17.39 -17.72 1.27
CA SER A 347 17.34 -17.62 -0.20
C SER A 347 15.96 -17.21 -0.71
N PHE A 348 14.89 -17.73 -0.12
CA PHE A 348 13.52 -17.33 -0.46
C PHE A 348 13.26 -15.88 -0.03
N LEU A 349 13.70 -15.50 1.17
CA LEU A 349 13.54 -14.14 1.68
C LEU A 349 14.28 -13.11 0.81
N GLU A 350 15.43 -13.46 0.23
CA GLU A 350 16.16 -12.56 -0.68
C GLU A 350 15.39 -12.26 -1.96
N HIS A 351 14.78 -13.29 -2.54
CA HIS A 351 13.93 -13.12 -3.71
C HIS A 351 12.74 -12.20 -3.42
N ILE A 352 12.07 -12.37 -2.26
CA ILE A 352 10.97 -11.50 -1.82
C ILE A 352 11.45 -10.05 -1.56
N CYS A 353 12.58 -9.86 -0.87
CA CYS A 353 13.13 -8.52 -0.64
C CYS A 353 13.56 -7.82 -1.94
N ARG A 354 14.08 -8.55 -2.94
CA ARG A 354 14.43 -7.98 -4.25
C ARG A 354 13.17 -7.62 -5.04
N ARG A 355 12.13 -8.47 -5.08
CA ARG A 355 10.83 -8.14 -5.70
C ARG A 355 10.17 -6.94 -5.04
N SER A 356 10.23 -6.80 -3.72
CA SER A 356 9.57 -5.71 -3.00
C SER A 356 10.15 -4.33 -3.31
N VAL A 357 11.48 -4.21 -3.46
CA VAL A 357 12.11 -2.93 -3.84
C VAL A 357 11.96 -2.58 -5.33
N ARG A 358 11.76 -3.58 -6.21
CA ARG A 358 11.40 -3.33 -7.61
C ARG A 358 9.97 -2.83 -7.76
N ASN A 359 9.06 -3.33 -6.94
CA ASN A 359 7.65 -2.92 -6.92
C ASN A 359 7.38 -1.61 -6.18
N CYS A 360 8.08 -1.39 -5.06
CA CYS A 360 7.91 -0.23 -4.19
C CYS A 360 9.24 0.49 -3.94
N PRO A 361 9.95 0.97 -4.99
CA PRO A 361 11.25 1.63 -4.84
C PRO A 361 11.22 2.91 -4.00
N TRP A 362 10.04 3.51 -3.77
CA TRP A 362 9.84 4.62 -2.83
C TRP A 362 9.93 4.23 -1.34
N SER A 363 9.85 2.94 -0.99
CA SER A 363 9.78 2.52 0.41
C SER A 363 11.16 2.24 1.03
N GLY A 364 11.58 3.12 1.93
CA GLY A 364 12.85 2.99 2.63
C GLY A 364 12.91 1.81 3.59
N ALA A 365 11.75 1.38 4.11
CA ALA A 365 11.67 0.19 4.96
C ALA A 365 12.05 -1.10 4.20
N LEU A 366 11.62 -1.23 2.94
CA LEU A 366 11.90 -2.39 2.10
C LEU A 366 13.38 -2.44 1.68
N TRP A 367 13.95 -1.31 1.25
CA TRP A 367 15.38 -1.18 1.00
C TRP A 367 16.22 -1.53 2.24
N ALA A 368 15.80 -1.07 3.42
CA ALA A 368 16.46 -1.38 4.68
C ALA A 368 16.37 -2.89 5.04
N HIS A 369 15.27 -3.58 4.70
CA HIS A 369 15.18 -5.04 4.85
C HIS A 369 16.13 -5.78 3.91
N LEU A 370 16.22 -5.37 2.65
CA LEU A 370 17.15 -5.95 1.68
C LEU A 370 18.60 -5.79 2.14
N ALA A 371 19.02 -4.58 2.55
CA ALA A 371 20.37 -4.33 3.05
C ALA A 371 20.72 -5.19 4.28
N ARG A 372 19.82 -5.26 5.28
CA ARG A 372 19.99 -6.10 6.48
C ARG A 372 20.10 -7.59 6.14
N LEU A 373 19.36 -8.05 5.14
CA LEU A 373 19.39 -9.45 4.71
C LEU A 373 20.73 -9.79 4.03
N ILE A 374 21.18 -8.94 3.10
CA ILE A 374 22.46 -9.13 2.41
C ILE A 374 23.62 -9.16 3.41
N GLU A 375 23.62 -8.24 4.37
CA GLU A 375 24.54 -8.24 5.51
C GLU A 375 24.45 -9.54 6.34
N THR A 376 23.24 -10.02 6.64
CA THR A 376 23.03 -11.24 7.45
C THR A 376 23.58 -12.50 6.76
N ARG A 377 23.60 -12.56 5.42
CA ARG A 377 24.25 -13.65 4.67
C ARG A 377 25.75 -13.44 4.42
N GLY A 378 26.35 -12.36 4.93
CA GLY A 378 27.76 -12.04 4.73
C GLY A 378 28.08 -11.50 3.33
N GLY A 379 27.15 -10.79 2.69
CA GLY A 379 27.40 -10.11 1.41
C GLY A 379 28.51 -9.04 1.52
N GLU A 380 29.17 -8.77 0.40
CA GLU A 380 30.30 -7.84 0.37
C GLU A 380 29.88 -6.39 0.67
N PRO A 381 30.75 -5.56 1.29
CA PRO A 381 30.45 -4.15 1.53
C PRO A 381 30.03 -3.37 0.28
N LYS A 382 30.55 -3.76 -0.89
CA LYS A 382 30.18 -3.17 -2.19
C LYS A 382 28.72 -3.47 -2.54
N GLU A 383 28.27 -4.72 -2.40
CA GLU A 383 26.87 -5.10 -2.66
C GLU A 383 25.90 -4.34 -1.74
N ILE A 384 26.28 -4.16 -0.47
CA ILE A 384 25.45 -3.45 0.52
C ILE A 384 25.39 -1.94 0.24
N ASN A 385 26.52 -1.31 -0.15
CA ASN A 385 26.51 0.10 -0.55
C ASN A 385 25.72 0.32 -1.85
N GLU A 386 25.86 -0.54 -2.86
CA GLU A 386 25.06 -0.47 -4.09
C GLU A 386 23.54 -0.52 -3.84
N ILE A 387 23.08 -1.20 -2.77
CA ILE A 387 21.67 -1.21 -2.36
C ILE A 387 21.25 0.16 -1.81
N PHE A 388 22.08 0.80 -0.98
CA PHE A 388 21.81 2.15 -0.47
C PHE A 388 21.88 3.21 -1.58
N ASP A 389 22.85 3.12 -2.47
CA ASP A 389 23.02 4.06 -3.57
C ASP A 389 21.85 3.98 -4.57
N LYS A 390 21.37 2.77 -4.89
CA LYS A 390 20.15 2.57 -5.68
C LYS A 390 18.91 3.15 -4.99
N ALA A 391 18.73 2.90 -3.69
CA ALA A 391 17.61 3.48 -2.92
C ALA A 391 17.63 5.02 -2.95
N LEU A 392 18.81 5.62 -2.80
CA LEU A 392 19.00 7.07 -2.78
C LEU A 392 18.97 7.73 -4.17
N SER A 393 19.14 6.97 -5.26
CA SER A 393 18.92 7.49 -6.63
C SER A 393 17.44 7.74 -6.94
N PHE A 394 16.53 7.04 -6.27
CA PHE A 394 15.10 7.06 -6.60
C PHE A 394 14.39 8.29 -6.02
N GLN A 395 14.14 9.29 -6.87
CA GLN A 395 13.65 10.61 -6.42
C GLN A 395 12.38 10.59 -5.55
N PRO A 396 11.34 9.78 -5.82
CA PRO A 396 10.15 9.72 -4.95
C PRO A 396 10.47 9.30 -3.50
N LEU A 397 11.46 8.44 -3.27
CA LEU A 397 11.90 8.06 -1.92
C LEU A 397 12.41 9.27 -1.14
N LEU A 398 13.19 10.14 -1.79
CA LEU A 398 13.76 11.35 -1.20
C LEU A 398 12.68 12.37 -0.77
N THR A 399 11.48 12.32 -1.37
CA THR A 399 10.36 13.20 -1.02
C THR A 399 9.65 12.81 0.29
N SER A 400 9.87 11.59 0.78
CA SER A 400 9.34 11.09 2.05
C SER A 400 10.41 11.11 3.13
N ILE A 401 10.24 11.97 4.15
CA ILE A 401 11.19 12.04 5.27
C ILE A 401 11.24 10.74 6.07
N GLU A 402 10.14 9.98 6.13
CA GLU A 402 10.09 8.71 6.86
C GLU A 402 10.86 7.61 6.11
N ASP A 403 10.70 7.52 4.79
CA ASP A 403 11.42 6.53 3.97
C ASP A 403 12.90 6.88 3.80
N LEU A 404 13.22 8.15 3.53
CA LEU A 404 14.61 8.62 3.48
C LEU A 404 15.35 8.31 4.79
N VAL A 405 14.78 8.67 5.94
CA VAL A 405 15.41 8.40 7.24
C VAL A 405 15.48 6.89 7.53
N ALA A 406 14.54 6.07 7.06
CA ALA A 406 14.62 4.62 7.20
C ALA A 406 15.83 4.01 6.45
N VAL A 407 16.13 4.47 5.23
CA VAL A 407 17.34 4.06 4.47
C VAL A 407 18.60 4.53 5.17
N LEU A 408 18.66 5.82 5.52
CA LEU A 408 19.85 6.44 6.10
C LEU A 408 20.21 5.88 7.49
N LEU A 409 19.20 5.60 8.34
CA LEU A 409 19.42 4.90 9.60
C LEU A 409 19.94 3.48 9.36
N ALA A 410 19.44 2.75 8.36
CA ALA A 410 19.94 1.42 8.02
C ALA A 410 21.40 1.45 7.53
N LYS A 411 21.79 2.46 6.74
CA LYS A 411 23.19 2.72 6.36
C LYS A 411 24.06 2.96 7.61
N CYS A 412 23.63 3.86 8.50
CA CYS A 412 24.34 4.14 9.75
C CYS A 412 24.46 2.89 10.66
N ASP A 413 23.40 2.09 10.79
CA ASP A 413 23.40 0.87 11.62
C ASP A 413 24.26 -0.26 11.03
N TYR A 414 24.42 -0.31 9.70
CA TYR A 414 25.37 -1.22 9.04
C TYR A 414 26.82 -0.86 9.43
N TYR A 415 27.25 0.39 9.20
CA TYR A 415 28.60 0.82 9.60
C TYR A 415 28.83 0.69 11.11
N ARG A 416 27.83 0.99 11.94
CA ARG A 416 27.91 0.83 13.41
C ARG A 416 28.09 -0.63 13.85
N ARG A 417 27.56 -1.60 13.09
CA ARG A 417 27.74 -3.04 13.38
C ARG A 417 29.10 -3.59 12.96
N ARG A 418 29.84 -2.86 12.11
CA ARG A 418 31.23 -3.17 11.74
C ARG A 418 32.28 -2.67 12.75
N ILE A 419 31.89 -1.78 13.68
CA ILE A 419 32.77 -1.35 14.78
C ILE A 419 32.92 -2.49 15.80
N ASP A 420 34.14 -2.99 15.97
CA ASP A 420 34.54 -3.63 17.22
C ASP A 420 34.67 -2.53 18.29
N TRP A 421 33.97 -2.70 19.41
CA TRP A 421 33.90 -1.71 20.49
C TRP A 421 34.92 -1.96 21.59
N ASP A 422 35.58 -3.12 21.57
CA ASP A 422 36.67 -3.47 22.48
C ASP A 422 38.04 -3.13 21.87
N ASP A 423 38.16 -3.11 20.54
CA ASP A 423 39.34 -2.65 19.78
C ASP A 423 38.93 -1.74 18.59
N LEU A 424 39.02 -0.41 18.77
CA LEU A 424 38.53 0.57 17.79
C LEU A 424 39.51 0.74 16.61
N ASP A 425 39.12 0.27 15.42
CA ASP A 425 39.79 0.63 14.16
C ASP A 425 39.39 2.06 13.71
N ASP A 426 40.40 2.93 13.58
CA ASP A 426 40.23 4.32 13.14
C ASP A 426 39.55 4.42 11.76
N ASN A 427 39.79 3.47 10.84
CA ASN A 427 39.19 3.50 9.50
C ASN A 427 37.70 3.19 9.57
N ALA A 428 37.29 2.12 10.25
CA ALA A 428 35.88 1.79 10.45
C ALA A 428 35.13 2.89 11.23
N VAL A 429 35.77 3.52 12.21
CA VAL A 429 35.21 4.69 12.91
C VAL A 429 35.05 5.90 11.97
N MET A 430 36.00 6.12 11.05
CA MET A 430 35.89 7.17 10.04
C MET A 430 34.78 6.86 9.02
N ASP A 431 34.67 5.64 8.51
CA ASP A 431 33.58 5.18 7.63
C ASP A 431 32.21 5.44 8.28
N LEU A 432 32.06 5.14 9.58
CA LEU A 432 30.83 5.41 10.33
C LEU A 432 30.55 6.92 10.47
N ARG A 433 31.56 7.75 10.73
CA ARG A 433 31.42 9.21 10.76
C ARG A 433 30.98 9.74 9.39
N VAL A 434 31.61 9.28 8.31
CA VAL A 434 31.24 9.65 6.93
C VAL A 434 29.80 9.27 6.64
N ALA A 435 29.37 8.05 6.96
CA ALA A 435 27.99 7.61 6.77
C ALA A 435 26.97 8.49 7.52
N PHE A 436 27.30 8.98 8.72
CA PHE A 436 26.45 9.93 9.45
C PHE A 436 26.42 11.33 8.81
N GLU A 437 27.56 11.90 8.45
CA GLU A 437 27.62 13.24 7.85
C GLU A 437 26.94 13.26 6.46
N GLU A 438 27.14 12.23 5.64
CA GLU A 438 26.40 12.02 4.38
C GLU A 438 24.89 11.95 4.63
N SER A 439 24.47 11.18 5.64
CA SER A 439 23.05 11.04 5.99
C SER A 439 22.42 12.36 6.43
N LEU A 440 23.16 13.20 7.15
CA LEU A 440 22.71 14.54 7.51
C LEU A 440 22.66 15.47 6.29
N ALA A 441 23.61 15.36 5.36
CA ALA A 441 23.61 16.11 4.11
C ALA A 441 22.37 15.77 3.24
N TYR A 442 22.04 14.49 3.06
CA TYR A 442 20.83 14.06 2.34
C TYR A 442 19.55 14.64 2.96
N VAL A 443 19.43 14.67 4.29
CA VAL A 443 18.24 15.25 4.97
C VAL A 443 18.21 16.77 4.83
N ASP A 444 19.34 17.47 4.94
CA ASP A 444 19.40 18.93 4.77
C ASP A 444 19.24 19.38 3.30
N GLU A 445 19.57 18.52 2.32
CA GLU A 445 19.31 18.77 0.90
C GLU A 445 17.84 18.52 0.52
N ALA A 446 17.28 17.36 0.90
CA ALA A 446 15.89 17.02 0.60
C ALA A 446 14.88 17.87 1.41
N PHE A 447 15.23 18.25 2.65
CA PHE A 447 14.33 18.97 3.57
C PHE A 447 14.96 20.23 4.20
N PRO A 448 15.47 21.23 3.44
CA PRO A 448 16.32 22.32 3.97
C PRO A 448 15.67 23.23 5.04
N LYS A 449 14.34 23.20 5.17
CA LYS A 449 13.57 24.04 6.12
C LYS A 449 12.99 23.26 7.29
N SER A 450 12.71 21.97 7.11
CA SER A 450 12.08 21.12 8.13
C SER A 450 13.06 20.15 8.78
N GLY A 451 14.00 19.59 8.02
CA GLY A 451 14.77 18.41 8.42
C GLY A 451 13.85 17.26 8.88
N ASP A 452 14.40 16.31 9.65
CA ASP A 452 13.63 15.27 10.31
C ASP A 452 12.83 15.84 11.52
N PRO A 453 11.48 15.74 11.55
CA PRO A 453 10.64 16.02 12.71
C PRO A 453 11.16 15.45 14.04
N TYR A 454 11.84 14.31 14.00
CA TYR A 454 12.29 13.57 15.16
C TYR A 454 13.80 13.55 15.35
N TYR A 455 14.58 14.24 14.50
CA TYR A 455 16.04 14.40 14.60
C TYR A 455 16.75 13.06 14.92
N ARG A 456 16.33 11.99 14.24
CA ARG A 456 16.70 10.59 14.53
C ARG A 456 18.17 10.34 14.25
N ILE A 457 18.68 10.87 13.15
CA ILE A 457 20.08 10.72 12.74
C ILE A 457 20.97 11.55 13.65
N GLU A 458 20.60 12.78 13.99
CA GLU A 458 21.34 13.62 14.94
C GLU A 458 21.39 13.00 16.35
N LYS A 459 20.26 12.47 16.86
CA LYS A 459 20.21 11.72 18.13
C LYS A 459 21.18 10.55 18.13
N PHE A 460 21.13 9.75 17.07
CA PHE A 460 21.93 8.54 16.94
C PHE A 460 23.41 8.89 16.84
N TYR A 461 23.76 9.86 16.00
CA TYR A 461 25.14 10.30 15.82
C TYR A 461 25.71 10.97 17.07
N ALA A 462 24.93 11.77 17.81
CA ALA A 462 25.36 12.36 19.08
C ALA A 462 25.60 11.27 20.14
N HIS A 463 24.75 10.25 20.23
CA HIS A 463 24.95 9.10 21.12
C HIS A 463 26.23 8.32 20.76
N ILE A 464 26.45 8.02 19.48
CA ILE A 464 27.64 7.31 19.00
C ILE A 464 28.91 8.13 19.20
N SER A 465 28.90 9.43 18.88
CA SER A 465 30.02 10.35 19.10
C SER A 465 30.40 10.40 20.58
N THR A 466 29.41 10.46 21.48
CA THR A 466 29.65 10.39 22.95
C THR A 466 30.31 9.08 23.35
N ARG A 467 29.88 7.94 22.78
CA ARG A 467 30.47 6.61 23.06
C ARG A 467 31.90 6.48 22.53
N LEU A 468 32.23 7.17 21.43
CA LEU A 468 33.58 7.29 20.87
C LEU A 468 34.46 8.34 21.60
N GLY A 469 33.97 8.95 22.68
CA GLY A 469 34.69 9.97 23.45
C GLY A 469 34.62 11.39 22.86
N ASP A 470 33.96 11.57 21.72
CA ASP A 470 33.81 12.84 21.01
C ASP A 470 32.56 13.61 21.51
N ALA A 471 32.67 14.08 22.75
CA ALA A 471 31.64 14.88 23.41
C ALA A 471 31.46 16.28 22.80
N ASP A 472 32.42 16.74 21.98
CA ASP A 472 32.35 18.05 21.33
C ASP A 472 31.53 17.96 20.03
N LYS A 473 31.72 16.93 19.19
CA LYS A 473 30.83 16.68 18.05
C LYS A 473 29.39 16.38 18.49
N ALA A 474 29.21 15.60 19.57
CA ALA A 474 27.89 15.36 20.14
C ALA A 474 27.19 16.67 20.57
N ARG A 475 27.94 17.64 21.10
CA ARG A 475 27.42 18.96 21.47
C ARG A 475 27.08 19.81 20.25
N GLU A 476 27.93 19.84 19.23
CA GLU A 476 27.69 20.53 17.96
C GLU A 476 26.35 20.11 17.34
N LEU A 477 26.09 18.80 17.28
CA LEU A 477 24.84 18.23 16.78
C LEU A 477 23.63 18.72 17.61
N TRP A 478 23.70 18.63 18.94
CA TRP A 478 22.62 19.12 19.81
C TRP A 478 22.39 20.62 19.70
N GLU A 479 23.44 21.42 19.56
CA GLU A 479 23.35 22.87 19.35
C GLU A 479 22.68 23.20 18.01
N SER A 480 23.03 22.49 16.93
CA SER A 480 22.35 22.58 15.63
C SER A 480 20.85 22.26 15.76
N VAL A 481 20.50 21.16 16.44
CA VAL A 481 19.10 20.75 16.69
C VAL A 481 18.33 21.85 17.44
N VAL A 482 18.83 22.39 18.56
CA VAL A 482 18.09 23.44 19.31
C VAL A 482 18.13 24.84 18.67
N VAL A 483 19.00 25.05 17.68
CA VAL A 483 18.95 26.22 16.79
C VAL A 483 17.86 26.05 15.75
N LYS A 484 17.86 24.96 14.97
CA LYS A 484 16.81 24.64 13.97
C LYS A 484 15.42 24.51 14.63
N ARG A 485 15.34 23.83 15.77
CA ARG A 485 14.10 23.41 16.47
C ARG A 485 13.89 24.10 17.81
N GLY A 486 14.32 25.35 17.98
CA GLY A 486 14.33 26.04 19.28
C GLY A 486 12.98 26.24 20.01
N ARG A 487 11.84 25.77 19.47
CA ARG A 487 10.53 25.70 20.14
C ARG A 487 10.16 24.31 20.67
N ASP A 488 10.85 23.25 20.24
CA ASP A 488 10.63 21.87 20.70
C ASP A 488 11.22 21.72 22.10
N THR A 489 10.37 21.49 23.10
CA THR A 489 10.79 21.30 24.50
C THR A 489 11.61 20.02 24.68
N GLU A 490 11.27 18.95 23.97
CA GLU A 490 11.94 17.66 24.11
C GLU A 490 13.36 17.72 23.54
N ALA A 491 13.58 18.46 22.44
CA ALA A 491 14.92 18.74 21.92
C ALA A 491 15.82 19.44 22.96
N TRP A 492 15.29 20.43 23.69
CA TRP A 492 16.03 21.07 24.79
C TRP A 492 16.30 20.11 25.94
N ILE A 493 15.32 19.29 26.34
CA ILE A 493 15.46 18.32 27.43
C ILE A 493 16.50 17.25 27.09
N GLN A 494 16.57 16.78 25.83
CA GLN A 494 17.55 15.79 25.43
C GLN A 494 18.98 16.36 25.37
N TYR A 495 19.18 17.59 24.90
CA TYR A 495 20.48 18.27 25.02
C TYR A 495 20.89 18.47 26.50
N ILE A 496 19.95 18.89 27.35
CA ILE A 496 20.19 19.05 28.80
C ILE A 496 20.55 17.71 29.46
N ASN A 497 19.87 16.62 29.11
CA ASN A 497 20.18 15.28 29.62
C ASN A 497 21.54 14.76 29.12
N PHE A 498 21.95 15.10 27.89
CA PHE A 498 23.29 14.82 27.40
C PHE A 498 24.36 15.51 28.26
N GLU A 499 24.24 16.81 28.53
CA GLU A 499 25.19 17.52 29.40
C GLU A 499 25.15 17.03 30.85
N ARG A 500 23.97 16.63 31.36
CA ARG A 500 23.80 16.00 32.69
C ARG A 500 24.58 14.67 32.78
N ASN A 501 24.50 13.83 31.75
CA ASN A 501 25.22 12.56 31.69
C ASN A 501 26.75 12.73 31.64
N LEU A 502 27.23 13.88 31.13
CA LEU A 502 28.64 14.28 31.20
C LEU A 502 29.04 14.98 32.52
N GLY A 503 28.11 15.19 33.45
CA GLY A 503 28.34 15.90 34.71
C GLY A 503 28.46 17.42 34.58
N ASN A 504 28.11 18.01 33.43
CA ASN A 504 28.27 19.43 33.14
C ASN A 504 27.07 20.27 33.65
N TYR A 505 26.79 20.21 34.95
CA TYR A 505 25.60 20.84 35.56
C TYR A 505 25.50 22.36 35.28
N HIS A 506 26.62 23.09 35.24
CA HIS A 506 26.65 24.51 34.87
C HIS A 506 26.19 24.78 33.41
N LYS A 507 26.45 23.85 32.48
CA LYS A 507 25.91 23.95 31.12
C LYS A 507 24.41 23.66 31.10
N CYS A 508 23.95 22.67 31.87
CA CYS A 508 22.52 22.35 32.01
C CYS A 508 21.73 23.57 32.51
N GLU A 509 22.21 24.25 33.56
CA GLU A 509 21.64 25.50 34.08
C GLU A 509 21.56 26.59 32.99
N SER A 510 22.64 26.79 32.23
CA SER A 510 22.70 27.73 31.10
C SER A 510 21.68 27.37 30.00
N LEU A 511 21.52 26.08 29.68
CA LEU A 511 20.56 25.59 28.69
C LEU A 511 19.12 25.80 29.14
N PHE A 512 18.77 25.52 30.39
CA PHE A 512 17.44 25.86 30.94
C PHE A 512 17.15 27.35 30.85
N LYS A 513 18.12 28.20 31.21
CA LYS A 513 17.98 29.67 31.11
C LYS A 513 17.80 30.14 29.66
N LYS A 514 18.45 29.50 28.69
CA LYS A 514 18.24 29.76 27.25
C LYS A 514 16.87 29.28 26.77
N ALA A 515 16.44 28.09 27.19
CA ALA A 515 15.20 27.45 26.75
C ALA A 515 13.95 28.14 27.31
N ILE A 516 13.91 28.46 28.61
CA ILE A 516 12.73 29.02 29.29
C ILE A 516 12.31 30.39 28.73
N VAL A 517 13.25 31.17 28.20
CA VAL A 517 12.98 32.49 27.59
C VAL A 517 12.33 32.34 26.21
N LYS A 518 12.57 31.23 25.49
CA LYS A 518 11.98 30.97 24.18
C LYS A 518 10.49 30.63 24.27
N ARG A 519 9.80 30.77 23.14
CA ARG A 519 8.39 30.34 22.98
C ARG A 519 8.34 28.84 22.65
N ILE A 520 8.71 28.04 23.65
CA ILE A 520 8.62 26.58 23.62
C ILE A 520 7.16 26.09 23.69
N ASP A 521 6.92 24.90 23.16
CA ASP A 521 5.61 24.27 23.03
C ASP A 521 5.02 23.74 24.35
N ASN A 522 5.83 23.08 25.19
CA ASN A 522 5.44 22.53 26.48
C ASN A 522 6.30 23.08 27.64
N PRO A 523 6.13 24.36 28.00
CA PRO A 523 6.94 24.98 29.05
C PRO A 523 6.76 24.34 30.43
N THR A 524 5.61 23.74 30.73
CA THR A 524 5.38 23.00 31.98
C THR A 524 6.35 21.84 32.11
N ARG A 525 6.49 21.03 31.04
CA ARG A 525 7.42 19.89 31.01
C ARG A 525 8.88 20.32 31.22
N LEU A 526 9.30 21.46 30.66
CA LEU A 526 10.64 22.00 30.91
C LEU A 526 10.82 22.45 32.37
N ILE A 527 9.80 23.10 32.95
CA ILE A 527 9.81 23.58 34.34
C ILE A 527 9.93 22.40 35.31
N ASP A 528 9.17 21.32 35.11
CA ASP A 528 9.21 20.13 35.96
C ASP A 528 10.62 19.52 35.97
N VAL A 529 11.21 19.30 34.79
CA VAL A 529 12.57 18.74 34.66
C VAL A 529 13.66 19.67 35.22
N TRP A 530 13.45 20.99 35.19
CA TRP A 530 14.36 21.93 35.85
C TRP A 530 14.27 21.85 37.37
N ASN A 531 13.06 21.79 37.94
CA ASN A 531 12.88 21.60 39.39
C ASN A 531 13.55 20.30 39.87
N ASP A 532 13.34 19.19 39.16
CA ASP A 532 13.96 17.90 39.47
C ASP A 532 15.51 18.01 39.48
N MET A 533 16.11 18.68 38.50
CA MET A 533 17.57 18.87 38.47
C MET A 533 18.09 19.76 39.61
N GLU A 534 17.41 20.87 39.93
CA GLU A 534 17.83 21.73 41.05
C GLU A 534 17.67 21.01 42.41
N HIS A 535 16.77 20.03 42.51
CA HIS A 535 16.67 19.17 43.69
C HIS A 535 17.77 18.10 43.78
N GLU A 536 18.25 17.56 42.65
CA GLU A 536 19.31 16.55 42.62
C GLU A 536 20.72 17.16 42.77
N PHE A 537 21.01 18.25 42.07
CA PHE A 537 22.36 18.82 41.92
C PHE A 537 22.46 20.33 42.15
N GLY A 538 21.34 21.00 42.38
CA GLY A 538 21.28 22.45 42.55
C GLY A 538 21.95 22.94 43.82
N THR A 539 22.42 24.18 43.77
CA THR A 539 22.79 24.96 44.96
C THR A 539 21.62 25.85 45.37
N LEU A 540 21.61 26.37 46.60
CA LEU A 540 20.59 27.34 47.02
C LEU A 540 20.49 28.53 46.05
N THR A 541 21.64 29.04 45.57
CA THR A 541 21.70 30.15 44.62
C THR A 541 21.15 29.83 43.22
N THR A 542 21.38 28.63 42.69
CA THR A 542 20.85 28.24 41.38
C THR A 542 19.35 27.94 41.48
N HIS A 543 18.93 27.28 42.56
CA HIS A 543 17.52 27.02 42.87
C HIS A 543 16.71 28.32 43.04
N GLU A 544 17.25 29.33 43.71
CA GLU A 544 16.60 30.65 43.83
C GLU A 544 16.46 31.38 42.47
N ASP A 545 17.47 31.37 41.60
CA ASP A 545 17.37 31.96 40.25
C ASP A 545 16.40 31.16 39.35
N ALA A 546 16.40 29.82 39.46
CA ALA A 546 15.45 28.95 38.79
C ALA A 546 14.01 29.29 39.23
N LEU A 547 13.72 29.34 40.53
CA LEU A 547 12.41 29.71 41.08
C LEU A 547 11.93 31.08 40.56
N VAL A 548 12.80 32.10 40.52
CA VAL A 548 12.46 33.42 39.99
C VAL A 548 12.06 33.36 38.51
N ARG A 549 12.85 32.66 37.68
CA ARG A 549 12.59 32.52 36.23
C ARG A 549 11.35 31.68 35.93
N ILE A 550 11.18 30.59 36.64
CA ILE A 550 10.00 29.71 36.58
C ILE A 550 8.76 30.51 36.98
N HIS A 551 8.80 31.29 38.06
CA HIS A 551 7.68 32.15 38.46
C HIS A 551 7.34 33.20 37.40
N GLN A 552 8.34 33.87 36.81
CA GLN A 552 8.15 34.82 35.71
C GLN A 552 7.49 34.16 34.49
N LYS A 553 7.98 33.00 34.07
CA LYS A 553 7.42 32.25 32.93
C LYS A 553 5.99 31.78 33.21
N THR A 554 5.73 31.18 34.36
CA THR A 554 4.40 30.73 34.78
C THR A 554 3.40 31.88 34.84
N LYS A 555 3.82 33.06 35.33
CA LYS A 555 2.98 34.27 35.33
C LYS A 555 2.67 34.74 33.91
N ALA A 556 3.65 34.75 33.01
CA ALA A 556 3.45 35.11 31.61
C ALA A 556 2.46 34.15 30.92
N LEU A 557 2.63 32.83 31.10
CA LEU A 557 1.73 31.80 30.58
C LEU A 557 0.31 31.94 31.13
N ALA A 558 0.16 32.21 32.42
CA ALA A 558 -1.16 32.46 33.03
C ALA A 558 -1.84 33.69 32.44
N SER A 559 -1.10 34.78 32.17
CA SER A 559 -1.63 35.97 31.48
C SER A 559 -1.95 35.68 30.00
N GLU A 560 -1.15 34.89 29.29
CA GLU A 560 -1.44 34.45 27.93
C GLU A 560 -2.71 33.59 27.86
N TRP A 561 -2.88 32.64 28.78
CA TRP A 561 -4.09 31.81 28.89
C TRP A 561 -5.32 32.65 29.20
N GLN A 562 -5.23 33.61 30.12
CA GLN A 562 -6.32 34.55 30.42
C GLN A 562 -6.68 35.41 29.21
N ALA A 563 -5.69 35.91 28.47
CA ALA A 563 -5.91 36.69 27.24
C ALA A 563 -6.53 35.85 26.12
N GLN A 564 -6.09 34.60 25.94
CA GLN A 564 -6.69 33.67 24.97
C GLN A 564 -8.13 33.32 25.35
N TYR A 565 -8.41 33.04 26.62
CA TYR A 565 -9.75 32.74 27.11
C TYR A 565 -10.70 33.94 26.92
N ALA A 566 -10.28 35.14 27.31
CA ALA A 566 -11.03 36.38 27.09
C ALA A 566 -11.25 36.66 25.59
N GLY A 567 -10.25 36.41 24.73
CA GLY A 567 -10.37 36.52 23.28
C GLY A 567 -11.33 35.50 22.66
N GLN A 568 -11.39 34.28 23.19
CA GLN A 568 -12.39 33.28 22.79
C GLN A 568 -13.80 33.67 23.24
N GLU A 569 -13.98 34.18 24.47
CA GLU A 569 -15.28 34.70 24.92
C GLU A 569 -15.74 35.90 24.10
N GLN A 570 -14.86 36.87 23.80
CA GLN A 570 -15.18 37.98 22.91
C GLN A 570 -15.55 37.51 21.49
N ARG A 571 -14.87 36.49 20.96
CA ARG A 571 -15.22 35.87 19.66
C ARG A 571 -16.58 35.17 19.71
N LYS A 572 -16.91 34.46 20.79
CA LYS A 572 -18.23 33.86 21.01
C LYS A 572 -19.33 34.93 21.11
N GLN A 573 -19.15 35.93 21.98
CA GLN A 573 -20.07 37.07 22.11
C GLN A 573 -20.25 37.81 20.78
N THR A 574 -19.19 38.00 19.99
CA THR A 574 -19.28 38.64 18.66
C THR A 574 -20.05 37.77 17.66
N LYS A 575 -19.87 36.44 17.66
CA LYS A 575 -20.68 35.50 16.85
C LYS A 575 -22.15 35.56 17.27
N GLU A 576 -22.45 35.47 18.56
CA GLU A 576 -23.81 35.56 19.11
C GLU A 576 -24.47 36.91 18.80
N MET A 577 -23.74 38.02 18.91
CA MET A 577 -24.24 39.36 18.60
C MET A 577 -24.56 39.50 17.11
N LYS A 578 -23.69 39.00 16.22
CA LYS A 578 -23.97 38.94 14.76
C LYS A 578 -25.16 38.03 14.45
N GLU A 579 -25.32 36.92 15.15
CA GLU A 579 -26.47 36.02 14.98
C GLU A 579 -27.78 36.67 15.47
N GLN A 580 -27.76 37.37 16.60
CA GLN A 580 -28.89 38.17 17.09
C GLN A 580 -29.22 39.34 16.15
N GLU A 581 -28.21 40.00 15.58
CA GLU A 581 -28.41 41.06 14.57
C GLU A 581 -29.03 40.49 13.29
N HIS A 582 -28.58 39.32 12.83
CA HIS A 582 -29.16 38.60 11.69
C HIS A 582 -30.60 38.14 11.99
N LYS A 583 -30.90 37.66 13.20
CA LYS A 583 -32.26 37.37 13.67
C LYS A 583 -33.13 38.63 13.71
N ARG A 584 -32.59 39.79 14.15
CA ARG A 584 -33.27 41.10 14.09
C ARG A 584 -33.54 41.55 12.66
N LYS A 585 -32.57 41.44 11.75
CA LYS A 585 -32.70 41.76 10.31
C LYS A 585 -33.76 40.87 9.64
N LYS A 586 -33.75 39.55 9.88
CA LYS A 586 -34.82 38.63 9.45
C LYS A 586 -36.17 38.97 10.06
N GLY A 587 -36.23 39.36 11.34
CA GLY A 587 -37.44 39.84 12.02
C GLY A 587 -38.02 41.09 11.39
N LEU A 588 -37.20 42.10 11.15
CA LEU A 588 -37.54 43.35 10.46
C LEU A 588 -38.02 43.09 9.03
N HIS A 589 -37.31 42.26 8.25
CA HIS A 589 -37.73 41.88 6.91
C HIS A 589 -39.11 41.18 6.92
N ARG A 590 -39.37 40.31 7.91
CA ARG A 590 -40.65 39.62 8.09
C ARG A 590 -41.78 40.54 8.59
N ILE A 591 -41.46 41.69 9.20
CA ILE A 591 -42.42 42.76 9.55
C ILE A 591 -42.70 43.65 8.34
N HIS A 592 -41.67 44.05 7.60
CA HIS A 592 -41.76 44.91 6.43
C HIS A 592 -42.47 44.22 5.27
N GLN A 593 -42.24 42.92 5.10
CA GLN A 593 -43.16 42.03 4.39
C GLN A 593 -44.59 42.23 4.92
N LYS A 594 -44.88 41.93 6.20
CA LYS A 594 -46.23 42.05 6.84
C LYS A 594 -46.86 43.47 6.86
N GLN A 595 -46.36 44.41 6.07
CA GLN A 595 -47.05 45.65 5.71
C GLN A 595 -47.53 45.65 4.23
N LYS A 596 -46.76 45.08 3.28
CA LYS A 596 -47.04 45.14 1.82
C LYS A 596 -48.27 44.36 1.26
N GLN A 597 -48.92 43.45 2.00
CA GLN A 597 -50.25 42.83 1.73
C GLN A 597 -51.24 43.28 2.82
N LYS A 598 -50.89 44.10 3.82
CA LYS A 598 -51.93 44.98 4.40
C LYS A 598 -52.37 45.91 3.28
N GLU A 599 -51.39 46.53 2.64
CA GLU A 599 -51.55 47.42 1.48
C GLU A 599 -52.17 46.68 0.29
N LYS A 600 -51.60 45.54 -0.18
CA LYS A 600 -52.25 44.76 -1.25
C LYS A 600 -53.61 44.12 -0.89
N GLN A 601 -53.95 43.85 0.38
CA GLN A 601 -55.33 43.41 0.72
C GLN A 601 -56.31 44.58 0.80
N ALA A 602 -55.84 45.78 1.18
CA ALA A 602 -56.66 47.00 1.16
C ALA A 602 -56.97 47.48 -0.27
N SER A 603 -56.05 47.29 -1.23
CA SER A 603 -56.30 47.61 -2.64
C SER A 603 -57.28 46.64 -3.31
N PHE A 604 -57.15 45.32 -3.07
CA PHE A 604 -58.04 44.31 -3.68
C PHE A 604 -59.52 44.49 -3.24
N LYS A 605 -59.78 44.73 -1.96
CA LYS A 605 -61.16 44.93 -1.45
C LYS A 605 -61.87 46.18 -2.00
N LYS A 606 -61.17 47.09 -2.66
CA LYS A 606 -61.77 48.28 -3.29
C LYS A 606 -62.16 48.07 -4.76
N VAL A 607 -61.79 46.92 -5.35
CA VAL A 607 -62.04 46.58 -6.76
C VAL A 607 -63.16 45.55 -6.92
N GLU A 608 -63.30 44.59 -5.99
CA GLU A 608 -64.40 43.60 -6.04
C GLU A 608 -65.79 44.22 -5.78
N GLY A 609 -65.89 45.27 -4.95
CA GLY A 609 -67.17 45.88 -4.57
C GLY A 609 -67.84 46.78 -5.62
N GLN A 610 -67.32 46.84 -6.86
CA GLN A 610 -67.81 47.77 -7.89
C GLN A 610 -67.95 47.14 -9.28
N LYS A 611 -67.83 45.80 -9.39
CA LYS A 611 -67.97 45.04 -10.65
C LYS A 611 -69.19 44.11 -10.70
N GLU A 612 -70.12 44.27 -9.76
CA GLU A 612 -71.37 43.49 -9.64
C GLU A 612 -72.62 44.38 -9.79
N LEU A 613 -72.53 45.37 -10.69
CA LEU A 613 -73.66 46.12 -11.22
C LEU A 613 -73.29 46.63 -12.62
N LEU A 614 -74.13 46.36 -13.63
CA LEU A 614 -73.89 46.55 -15.08
C LEU A 614 -72.98 45.47 -15.72
N GLY A 615 -73.60 44.41 -16.22
CA GLY A 615 -72.94 43.46 -17.11
C GLY A 615 -72.99 43.90 -18.58
N ILE A 616 -71.96 43.50 -19.34
CA ILE A 616 -71.85 43.41 -20.80
C ILE A 616 -70.77 42.36 -21.08
N GLU A 617 -70.95 41.56 -22.12
CA GLU A 617 -69.97 40.57 -22.61
C GLU A 617 -68.91 41.26 -23.49
N GLU A 618 -67.64 40.85 -23.41
CA GLU A 618 -66.88 40.29 -24.55
C GLU A 618 -65.36 40.16 -24.28
N ASP A 619 -64.87 39.13 -24.95
CA ASP A 619 -63.54 38.62 -25.29
C ASP A 619 -62.19 39.39 -25.10
N ASN A 620 -61.22 38.52 -24.77
CA ASN A 620 -59.89 38.33 -25.38
C ASN A 620 -58.62 39.15 -24.98
N ASP A 621 -57.58 38.32 -24.76
CA ASP A 621 -56.14 38.46 -25.03
C ASP A 621 -55.14 39.39 -24.29
N GLN A 622 -53.97 38.75 -24.09
CA GLN A 622 -52.59 39.24 -24.12
C GLN A 622 -51.92 40.07 -22.98
N VAL A 623 -51.03 39.34 -22.27
CA VAL A 623 -49.55 39.53 -22.23
C VAL A 623 -48.92 40.69 -21.41
N GLN A 624 -47.90 40.30 -20.60
CA GLN A 624 -46.87 41.13 -19.91
C GLN A 624 -47.38 42.09 -18.79
N THR A 625 -46.68 42.38 -17.69
CA THR A 625 -45.30 42.04 -17.23
C THR A 625 -45.23 42.05 -15.68
N GLU A 626 -44.34 41.24 -15.12
CA GLU A 626 -43.49 41.43 -13.90
C GLU A 626 -43.96 42.09 -12.56
N ALA A 627 -43.19 41.73 -11.52
CA ALA A 627 -42.95 42.50 -10.28
C ALA A 627 -43.98 42.51 -9.11
N SER A 628 -44.11 41.34 -8.46
CA SER A 628 -43.63 41.13 -7.07
C SER A 628 -44.23 41.86 -5.83
N SER A 629 -43.88 41.28 -4.67
CA SER A 629 -43.87 41.83 -3.31
C SER A 629 -45.21 42.06 -2.57
N SER A 630 -45.24 41.55 -1.36
CA SER A 630 -46.38 41.10 -0.58
C SER A 630 -46.14 41.33 0.93
N LEU A 631 -47.21 41.35 1.76
CA LEU A 631 -47.46 40.76 3.12
C LEU A 631 -48.48 41.36 4.16
N LYS A 632 -49.44 40.50 4.63
CA LYS A 632 -50.85 40.71 5.15
C LYS A 632 -51.10 41.58 6.40
N ARG A 633 -52.39 41.71 6.81
CA ARG A 633 -52.97 41.55 8.21
C ARG A 633 -53.85 42.73 8.74
N LYS A 634 -54.65 42.65 9.82
CA LYS A 634 -54.61 41.79 11.04
C LYS A 634 -55.92 41.89 11.87
N ALA A 635 -56.22 40.83 12.63
CA ALA A 635 -57.06 40.78 13.85
C ALA A 635 -58.58 41.04 13.67
N SER A 636 -59.45 40.60 14.59
CA SER A 636 -59.28 40.05 15.96
C SER A 636 -60.26 38.88 16.24
N THR A 637 -59.93 37.91 17.13
CA THR A 637 -60.62 37.57 18.44
C THR A 637 -62.01 36.91 18.26
N GLU A 638 -62.64 36.21 19.21
CA GLU A 638 -62.38 35.85 20.61
C GLU A 638 -62.03 34.32 20.76
N ASP A 639 -62.22 33.66 21.92
CA ASP A 639 -61.36 33.61 23.14
C ASP A 639 -61.84 32.42 24.05
N ILE A 640 -61.35 32.29 25.30
CA ILE A 640 -61.86 31.45 26.44
C ILE A 640 -61.56 29.92 26.35
N ASP A 641 -61.14 29.17 27.40
CA ASP A 641 -61.43 29.28 28.85
C ASP A 641 -60.25 28.95 29.81
N GLN A 642 -60.45 29.17 31.12
CA GLN A 642 -59.51 28.95 32.22
C GLN A 642 -59.98 27.85 33.19
N GLU A 643 -59.06 27.26 33.97
CA GLU A 643 -59.30 27.10 35.41
C GLU A 643 -58.01 27.05 36.24
N ALA A 644 -58.09 27.43 37.52
CA ALA A 644 -56.97 27.55 38.46
C ALA A 644 -57.07 26.46 39.57
N VAL A 645 -56.17 26.33 40.56
CA VAL A 645 -56.17 27.19 41.76
C VAL A 645 -54.95 26.92 42.68
N LYS A 646 -54.21 28.02 42.95
CA LYS A 646 -53.51 28.47 44.18
C LYS A 646 -52.34 27.68 44.83
N ARG A 647 -51.44 28.52 45.38
CA ARG A 647 -50.24 28.25 46.18
C ARG A 647 -50.53 28.44 47.68
N THR A 648 -49.60 27.99 48.54
CA THR A 648 -49.22 28.77 49.73
C THR A 648 -47.70 28.69 49.98
N LYS A 649 -47.08 29.82 50.38
CA LYS A 649 -45.71 29.94 50.90
C LYS A 649 -45.77 30.22 52.41
N ILE A 650 -44.70 29.90 53.15
CA ILE A 650 -44.08 30.76 54.19
C ILE A 650 -42.65 30.22 54.45
N GLN A 651 -41.77 31.05 55.02
CA GLN A 651 -40.31 30.94 54.97
C GLN A 651 -39.69 30.93 56.42
N PRO A 652 -38.37 31.13 56.67
CA PRO A 652 -37.52 30.18 57.39
C PRO A 652 -37.02 30.66 58.78
N GLN A 653 -36.25 29.84 59.53
CA GLN A 653 -35.19 30.26 60.48
C GLN A 653 -34.41 29.06 61.08
N GLY A 654 -33.20 29.31 61.61
CA GLY A 654 -32.77 28.70 62.89
C GLY A 654 -31.61 27.67 62.90
N SER A 655 -30.37 28.15 63.07
CA SER A 655 -29.16 27.33 63.30
C SER A 655 -29.08 26.61 64.66
N SER A 656 -28.24 25.57 64.79
CA SER A 656 -27.23 25.49 65.88
C SER A 656 -26.15 24.40 65.62
N ARG A 657 -24.99 24.52 66.29
CA ARG A 657 -23.80 23.63 66.19
C ARG A 657 -23.42 23.07 67.58
N GLY A 658 -22.82 21.87 67.61
CA GLY A 658 -22.12 21.25 68.74
C GLY A 658 -22.20 19.72 68.65
N ARG A 659 -21.25 18.89 69.11
CA ARG A 659 -19.96 19.08 69.81
C ARG A 659 -19.14 17.77 69.62
N ALA A 660 -17.80 17.80 69.61
CA ALA A 660 -16.97 16.59 69.47
C ALA A 660 -16.92 15.73 70.75
N PRO A 661 -16.53 14.43 70.68
CA PRO A 661 -15.15 14.06 71.02
C PRO A 661 -14.51 12.87 70.23
N ARG A 662 -13.19 12.69 70.39
CA ARG A 662 -12.36 11.49 70.06
C ARG A 662 -11.97 10.76 71.39
N PRO A 663 -11.17 9.65 71.47
CA PRO A 663 -10.57 8.75 70.45
C PRO A 663 -10.71 7.22 70.73
N ALA A 664 -10.27 6.35 69.80
CA ALA A 664 -9.77 4.97 70.08
C ALA A 664 -8.88 4.44 68.91
N ARG A 665 -8.19 3.29 69.08
CA ARG A 665 -6.96 2.91 68.33
C ARG A 665 -6.99 1.43 67.87
N ARG A 666 -6.24 1.12 66.78
CA ARG A 666 -5.78 -0.21 66.24
C ARG A 666 -6.77 -1.09 65.45
N GLY A 667 -6.35 -1.50 64.24
CA GLY A 667 -5.99 -2.93 64.03
C GLY A 667 -6.60 -3.71 62.84
N LYS A 668 -5.81 -3.87 61.76
CA LYS A 668 -5.70 -5.06 60.86
C LYS A 668 -6.90 -5.57 60.01
N SER A 669 -6.78 -5.36 58.70
CA SER A 669 -6.80 -6.36 57.59
C SER A 669 -7.97 -7.36 57.42
N ILE A 670 -8.60 -7.35 56.23
CA ILE A 670 -8.39 -8.32 55.11
C ILE A 670 -9.26 -7.90 53.90
N ALA A 671 -8.86 -8.31 52.69
CA ALA A 671 -9.44 -7.91 51.40
C ALA A 671 -10.69 -8.69 50.98
N LEU A 672 -11.46 -8.13 50.03
CA LEU A 672 -12.33 -8.81 49.05
C LEU A 672 -12.61 -7.82 47.88
N GLY A 673 -12.81 -8.32 46.65
CA GLY A 673 -13.14 -7.51 45.45
C GLY A 673 -14.63 -7.13 45.36
N PRO A 674 -15.25 -6.94 44.16
CA PRO A 674 -14.75 -7.27 42.81
C PRO A 674 -15.17 -6.33 41.63
N SER A 675 -14.75 -6.72 40.41
CA SER A 675 -15.49 -6.67 39.13
C SER A 675 -15.87 -5.37 38.38
N ARG A 676 -15.43 -5.36 37.10
CA ARG A 676 -16.21 -5.20 35.84
C ARG A 676 -16.53 -3.81 35.23
N MET A 677 -16.48 -3.86 33.90
CA MET A 677 -17.17 -3.08 32.85
C MET A 677 -16.47 -1.84 32.24
N SER A 678 -15.92 -2.08 31.04
CA SER A 678 -16.20 -1.41 29.76
C SER A 678 -16.56 0.08 29.72
N ARG A 679 -15.91 0.81 28.80
CA ARG A 679 -16.56 1.90 28.06
C ARG A 679 -15.87 2.19 26.72
N ASP A 680 -16.61 1.98 25.63
CA ASP A 680 -16.38 2.64 24.34
C ASP A 680 -16.50 4.17 24.47
N HIS A 681 -15.85 4.93 23.58
CA HIS A 681 -16.44 6.16 23.03
C HIS A 681 -15.80 6.54 21.67
N LYS A 682 -16.65 6.74 20.66
CA LYS A 682 -16.31 7.37 19.37
C LYS A 682 -16.14 8.90 19.55
N PRO A 683 -15.29 9.57 18.76
CA PRO A 683 -15.36 11.02 18.55
C PRO A 683 -16.37 11.37 17.43
N ALA A 684 -16.82 12.64 17.40
CA ALA A 684 -17.72 13.17 16.37
C ALA A 684 -17.19 14.51 15.79
N GLN A 685 -17.62 14.76 14.56
CA GLN A 685 -17.14 15.66 13.51
C GLN A 685 -16.99 17.19 13.78
N GLU A 686 -16.05 17.76 13.00
CA GLU A 686 -16.12 19.00 12.18
C GLU A 686 -16.21 20.42 12.78
N THR A 687 -15.31 21.29 12.29
CA THR A 687 -15.65 22.62 11.72
C THR A 687 -14.62 23.01 10.64
N GLU A 688 -15.08 23.63 9.55
CA GLU A 688 -14.33 23.85 8.29
C GLU A 688 -13.51 25.16 8.19
N THR A 689 -12.81 25.29 7.05
CA THR A 689 -12.38 26.49 6.26
C THR A 689 -10.88 26.86 6.28
N PRO A 690 -10.33 27.45 5.18
CA PRO A 690 -10.89 27.73 3.85
C PRO A 690 -10.10 27.09 2.67
N ALA A 691 -10.66 27.17 1.46
CA ALA A 691 -10.03 26.68 0.22
C ALA A 691 -8.87 27.56 -0.28
N THR A 692 -7.83 26.93 -0.82
CA THR A 692 -6.80 27.56 -1.67
C THR A 692 -6.52 26.62 -2.84
N VAL A 693 -6.51 27.15 -4.07
CA VAL A 693 -6.35 26.36 -5.30
C VAL A 693 -4.87 26.22 -5.64
N THR A 694 -4.35 24.99 -5.61
CA THR A 694 -3.06 24.57 -6.19
C THR A 694 -3.19 23.13 -6.68
N ALA A 695 -2.58 22.79 -7.81
CA ALA A 695 -2.78 21.53 -8.52
C ALA A 695 -2.49 20.28 -7.68
N GLU A 696 -3.27 19.23 -7.90
CA GLU A 696 -3.15 17.94 -7.21
C GLU A 696 -1.95 17.14 -7.77
N PRO A 697 -1.08 16.59 -6.92
CA PRO A 697 -0.29 15.43 -7.31
C PRO A 697 -1.22 14.21 -7.41
N LYS A 698 -1.04 13.38 -8.44
CA LYS A 698 -1.86 12.18 -8.70
C LYS A 698 -1.91 11.26 -7.48
N SER A 699 -3.06 10.62 -7.25
CA SER A 699 -3.24 9.72 -6.11
C SER A 699 -2.46 8.41 -6.31
N ASN A 700 -2.09 7.73 -5.21
CA ASN A 700 -1.58 6.36 -5.29
C ASN A 700 -2.59 5.40 -5.97
N ASP A 701 -3.89 5.73 -5.94
CA ASP A 701 -4.92 4.99 -6.67
C ASP A 701 -4.79 5.10 -8.20
N ASP A 702 -4.28 6.22 -8.74
CA ASP A 702 -4.06 6.37 -10.19
C ASP A 702 -2.93 5.44 -10.65
N PHE A 703 -1.83 5.37 -9.90
CA PHE A 703 -0.73 4.42 -10.15
C PHE A 703 -1.18 2.96 -10.04
N ARG A 704 -2.12 2.67 -9.13
CA ARG A 704 -2.70 1.33 -8.96
C ARG A 704 -3.62 0.94 -10.12
N ALA A 705 -4.42 1.86 -10.65
CA ALA A 705 -5.23 1.61 -11.84
C ALA A 705 -4.35 1.37 -13.09
N MET A 706 -3.26 2.13 -13.21
CA MET A 706 -2.29 2.08 -14.30
C MET A 706 -1.59 0.70 -14.40
N LEU A 707 -1.13 0.14 -13.28
CA LEU A 707 -0.44 -1.16 -13.26
C LEU A 707 -1.36 -2.39 -13.43
N LEU A 708 -2.66 -2.25 -13.13
CA LEU A 708 -3.61 -3.38 -13.12
C LEU A 708 -4.43 -3.53 -14.40
N GLY A 709 -4.18 -2.71 -15.44
CA GLY A 709 -4.74 -2.90 -16.78
C GLY A 709 -6.27 -2.86 -16.87
N LYS A 710 -6.96 -2.22 -15.91
CA LYS A 710 -8.43 -2.14 -15.86
C LYS A 710 -8.91 -0.73 -16.18
N LYS A 711 -9.57 -0.60 -17.33
CA LYS A 711 -10.44 0.53 -17.68
C LYS A 711 -11.70 0.54 -16.82
#